data_AF-A0A034V650-F1
#
_entry.id   AF-A0A034V650-F1
#
_cell.length_a   1.000
_cell.length_b   1.000
_cell.length_c   1.000
_cell.angle_alpha   90.00
_cell.angle_beta   90.00
_cell.angle_gamma   90.00
#
_symmetry.space_group_name_H-M   'P 1'
#
loop_
_entity.id
_entity.type
_entity.pdbx_description
1 polymer ?
#
loop_
_entity_poly.entity_id
_entity_poly.type
_entity_poly.pdbx_seq_one_letter_code
_entity_poly.pdbx_strand_id
1 'polypeptide(L)'
;MWPLVPAFGRRTAQFVDILGYLTLSTKSIVDKLPEYTEKAVEVLRQQNDLLSKHPNAPIYTTLEQILQMNGYYLESEPCLVCNNPEVAMANIKLPSIKSDSKFTTTTMIVKLVQSHTISKMVVRIADLKRTKMVRTINIYYNNRTVQAVVELKNRPAMWHKARSVPLQSGQTEVKIDFPLPITACNLMIEYADFYETVTGSSENLQCPRCSAAVPAYPGVCANCGENVFQCHKCRAINYDEKDPFLCHSCGFCKYAKFDFSIYGRVCCAVDPIESAEDRAKTVQIIHSSLERADRIYRQLQTNKQMLELLIQKVAEHRCSDRLVDDNLGTVHSTSQVNKIIQLLAQKYCVESRSSFEELSKIVQKVKACRSELVAYDRSQQDQSHNSQNMDMRENYAINRCYGCALASTEQCLTLLRAMASNYDCRIGLYSQGLVEELAQHNLRRGTPQIQDEVRNLLVLLTKNNQFACMSLLDLITERVKTALLGAIPLANLDAAIHHEMVLLEVLIAQDDFCWENKLKVVFELFLVTCRAPRGPAISVIQPCLRIMQALICPTIPTSKINRDLSPSQLSTITSIDGLTVNFNKWLSGDPQHTYEAWKTRMPANTAAARTRKGFTSSGGNSAATTAAAAASSILPDDRMLAAMLQSVVEQNTGSNSGNVAMPATE
;
A
#
# COMPACT_ATOMS: atom_id res chain seq x y z
N MET A 1 5.88 -1.25 20.25
CA MET A 1 5.23 -0.98 18.94
C MET A 1 5.58 -2.03 17.89
N TRP A 2 6.85 -2.43 17.75
CA TRP A 2 7.30 -3.45 16.78
C TRP A 2 6.42 -4.73 16.69
N PRO A 3 6.05 -5.41 17.79
CA PRO A 3 5.26 -6.64 17.69
C PRO A 3 3.81 -6.41 17.23
N LEU A 4 3.33 -5.16 17.27
CA LEU A 4 1.97 -4.81 16.89
C LEU A 4 1.86 -4.49 15.39
N VAL A 5 2.98 -4.24 14.71
CA VAL A 5 3.06 -3.90 13.28
C VAL A 5 2.24 -4.88 12.42
N PRO A 6 2.37 -6.21 12.58
CA PRO A 6 1.59 -7.16 11.76
C PRO A 6 0.07 -7.08 11.97
N ALA A 7 -0.40 -6.63 13.15
CA ALA A 7 -1.82 -6.58 13.47
C ALA A 7 -2.58 -5.55 12.62
N PHE A 8 -1.88 -4.58 12.01
CA PHE A 8 -2.48 -3.46 11.28
C PHE A 8 -2.50 -3.64 9.75
N GLY A 9 -1.85 -4.67 9.19
CA GLY A 9 -1.88 -5.01 7.77
C GLY A 9 -1.58 -3.83 6.83
N ARG A 10 -2.52 -3.38 6.00
CA ARG A 10 -2.29 -2.21 5.12
C ARG A 10 -2.09 -0.88 5.87
N ARG A 11 -2.53 -0.81 7.14
CA ARG A 11 -2.32 0.36 8.02
C ARG A 11 -0.96 0.35 8.70
N THR A 12 -0.10 -0.61 8.36
CA THR A 12 1.23 -0.73 8.92
C THR A 12 2.16 0.41 8.49
N ALA A 13 1.93 1.02 7.33
CA ALA A 13 2.77 2.12 6.83
C ALA A 13 2.91 3.26 7.86
N GLN A 14 1.81 3.72 8.46
CA GLN A 14 1.85 4.80 9.46
C GLN A 14 2.61 4.40 10.73
N PHE A 15 2.51 3.13 11.14
CA PHE A 15 3.25 2.61 12.30
C PHE A 15 4.74 2.54 12.01
N VAL A 16 5.11 2.10 10.80
CA VAL A 16 6.50 2.04 10.33
C VAL A 16 7.11 3.44 10.24
N ASP A 17 6.38 4.44 9.77
CA ASP A 17 6.87 5.84 9.74
C ASP A 17 7.20 6.35 11.14
N ILE A 18 6.30 6.09 12.12
CA ILE A 18 6.53 6.47 13.52
C ILE A 18 7.73 5.71 14.09
N LEU A 19 7.81 4.40 13.86
CA LEU A 19 8.94 3.58 14.32
C LEU A 19 10.26 4.05 13.72
N GLY A 20 10.28 4.37 12.43
CA GLY A 20 11.44 4.91 11.73
C GLY A 20 11.87 6.26 12.30
N TYR A 21 10.92 7.17 12.50
CA TYR A 21 11.19 8.46 13.14
C TYR A 21 11.79 8.29 14.55
N LEU A 22 11.16 7.46 15.40
CA LEU A 22 11.63 7.22 16.76
C LEU A 22 13.01 6.57 16.80
N THR A 23 13.26 5.61 15.91
CA THR A 23 14.52 4.86 15.84
C THR A 23 15.67 5.72 15.30
N LEU A 24 15.42 6.55 14.28
CA LEU A 24 16.48 7.28 13.57
C LEU A 24 16.69 8.71 14.07
N SER A 25 15.67 9.36 14.62
CA SER A 25 15.73 10.79 14.98
C SER A 25 16.01 11.03 16.47
N THR A 26 15.89 10.00 17.32
CA THR A 26 15.99 10.18 18.77
C THR A 26 17.38 9.84 19.29
N LYS A 27 18.21 10.87 19.51
CA LYS A 27 19.62 10.75 19.96
C LYS A 27 19.80 10.01 21.29
N SER A 28 18.79 9.96 22.14
CA SER A 28 18.84 9.29 23.45
C SER A 28 18.61 7.78 23.39
N ILE A 29 18.49 7.18 22.19
CA ILE A 29 18.11 5.77 22.02
C ILE A 29 19.22 4.90 21.40
N VAL A 30 20.43 5.46 21.24
CA VAL A 30 21.59 4.71 20.70
C VAL A 30 21.87 3.44 21.51
N ASP A 31 21.72 3.49 22.84
CA ASP A 31 21.95 2.33 23.71
C ASP A 31 20.93 1.20 23.53
N LYS A 32 19.72 1.49 23.02
CA LYS A 32 18.68 0.49 22.74
C LYS A 32 18.61 0.10 21.27
N LEU A 33 19.51 0.63 20.44
CA LEU A 33 19.54 0.34 19.02
C LEU A 33 19.70 -1.16 18.72
N PRO A 34 20.52 -1.94 19.44
CA PRO A 34 20.60 -3.39 19.24
C PRO A 34 19.25 -4.09 19.43
N GLU A 35 18.52 -3.75 20.51
CA GLU A 35 17.18 -4.28 20.79
C GLU A 35 16.19 -3.95 19.65
N TYR A 36 16.29 -2.74 19.08
CA TYR A 36 15.39 -2.33 18.00
C TYR A 36 15.73 -3.02 16.68
N THR A 37 17.02 -3.23 16.39
CA THR A 37 17.45 -4.02 15.22
C THR A 37 16.99 -5.48 15.34
N GLU A 38 17.11 -6.07 16.52
CA GLU A 38 16.60 -7.42 16.80
C GLU A 38 15.08 -7.50 16.58
N LYS A 39 14.31 -6.57 17.17
CA LYS A 39 12.85 -6.54 17.02
C LYS A 39 12.40 -6.32 15.57
N ALA A 40 13.11 -5.50 14.79
CA ALA A 40 12.81 -5.28 13.39
C ALA A 40 13.01 -6.56 12.55
N VAL A 41 14.13 -7.25 12.76
CA VAL A 41 14.43 -8.52 12.07
C VAL A 41 13.51 -9.65 12.54
N GLU A 42 13.17 -9.70 13.83
CA GLU A 42 12.21 -10.67 14.40
C GLU A 42 10.83 -10.55 13.74
N VAL A 43 10.32 -9.32 13.58
CA VAL A 43 9.05 -9.08 12.88
C VAL A 43 9.13 -9.57 11.43
N LEU A 44 10.22 -9.27 10.71
CA LEU A 44 10.40 -9.75 9.33
C LEU A 44 10.38 -11.28 9.25
N ARG A 45 11.13 -11.96 10.12
CA ARG A 45 11.18 -13.43 10.21
C ARG A 45 9.81 -14.04 10.45
N GLN A 46 9.07 -13.51 11.42
CA GLN A 46 7.73 -13.98 11.73
C GLN A 46 6.78 -13.85 10.52
N GLN A 47 6.86 -12.73 9.78
CA GLN A 47 6.03 -12.55 8.58
C GLN A 47 6.50 -13.45 7.42
N ASN A 48 7.80 -13.63 7.24
CA ASN A 48 8.37 -14.51 6.21
C ASN A 48 7.98 -15.97 6.43
N ASP A 49 8.04 -16.46 7.68
CA ASP A 49 7.62 -17.79 8.10
C ASP A 49 6.11 -18.00 7.92
N LEU A 50 5.31 -17.00 8.26
CA LEU A 50 3.87 -17.04 8.03
C LEU A 50 3.56 -17.17 6.54
N LEU A 51 4.19 -16.34 5.71
CA LEU A 51 3.99 -16.35 4.26
C LEU A 51 4.50 -17.64 3.60
N SER A 52 5.58 -18.26 4.09
CA SER A 52 6.09 -19.53 3.55
C SER A 52 5.18 -20.71 3.88
N LYS A 53 4.55 -20.70 5.07
CA LYS A 53 3.63 -21.74 5.54
C LYS A 53 2.17 -21.48 5.19
N HIS A 54 1.85 -20.34 4.58
CA HIS A 54 0.47 -19.95 4.32
C HIS A 54 -0.20 -20.90 3.31
N PRO A 55 -1.41 -21.43 3.59
CA PRO A 55 -2.07 -22.42 2.73
C PRO A 55 -2.40 -21.90 1.32
N ASN A 56 -2.52 -20.57 1.17
CA ASN A 56 -2.77 -19.93 -0.13
C ASN A 56 -1.49 -19.40 -0.83
N ALA A 57 -0.30 -19.53 -0.24
CA ALA A 57 0.91 -19.00 -0.85
C ALA A 57 1.20 -19.56 -2.26
N PRO A 58 1.07 -20.87 -2.52
CA PRO A 58 1.35 -21.43 -3.86
C PRO A 58 0.41 -20.90 -4.95
N ILE A 59 -0.90 -20.81 -4.63
CA ILE A 59 -1.90 -20.32 -5.58
C ILE A 59 -1.70 -18.83 -5.87
N TYR A 60 -1.44 -17.99 -4.86
CA TYR A 60 -1.18 -16.57 -5.10
C TYR A 60 0.09 -16.34 -5.92
N THR A 61 1.17 -17.05 -5.60
CA THR A 61 2.44 -16.95 -6.35
C THR A 61 2.24 -17.30 -7.82
N THR A 62 1.46 -18.34 -8.12
CA THR A 62 1.19 -18.75 -9.50
C THR A 62 0.24 -17.80 -10.21
N LEU A 63 -0.77 -17.28 -9.51
CA LEU A 63 -1.71 -16.30 -10.07
C LEU A 63 -1.01 -14.98 -10.41
N GLU A 64 -0.08 -14.50 -9.60
CA GLU A 64 0.72 -13.30 -9.87
C GLU A 64 1.58 -13.42 -11.15
N GLN A 65 1.99 -14.64 -11.51
CA GLN A 65 2.74 -14.90 -12.75
C GLN A 65 1.86 -14.95 -14.01
N ILE A 66 0.53 -15.07 -13.85
CA ILE A 66 -0.42 -15.23 -14.95
C ILE A 66 -1.31 -13.99 -15.11
N LEU A 67 -1.68 -13.36 -13.99
CA LEU A 67 -2.65 -12.27 -13.90
C LEU A 67 -2.05 -11.06 -13.19
N GLN A 68 -2.56 -9.87 -13.52
CA GLN A 68 -2.31 -8.67 -12.75
C GLN A 68 -3.25 -8.63 -11.53
N MET A 69 -2.68 -8.88 -10.35
CA MET A 69 -3.43 -9.04 -9.11
C MET A 69 -3.66 -7.68 -8.42
N ASN A 70 -4.89 -7.44 -7.94
CA ASN A 70 -5.27 -6.19 -7.25
C ASN A 70 -5.64 -6.42 -5.76
N GLY A 71 -5.43 -7.63 -5.25
CA GLY A 71 -5.78 -8.03 -3.88
C GLY A 71 -5.69 -9.53 -3.69
N TYR A 72 -5.92 -9.99 -2.46
CA TYR A 72 -5.84 -11.38 -2.04
C TYR A 72 -7.20 -11.81 -1.46
N TYR A 73 -7.96 -12.61 -2.22
CA TYR A 73 -9.39 -12.84 -1.97
C TYR A 73 -9.75 -14.26 -1.48
N LEU A 74 -8.78 -15.16 -1.36
CA LEU A 74 -9.01 -16.59 -1.10
C LEU A 74 -8.81 -16.98 0.37
N GLU A 75 -8.79 -15.99 1.27
CA GLU A 75 -8.57 -16.22 2.70
C GLU A 75 -9.75 -16.97 3.32
N SER A 76 -9.43 -18.06 4.03
CA SER A 76 -10.43 -18.92 4.69
C SER A 76 -10.92 -18.36 6.03
N GLU A 77 -10.18 -17.42 6.63
CA GLU A 77 -10.52 -16.79 7.90
C GLU A 77 -10.82 -15.28 7.73
N PRO A 78 -11.81 -14.74 8.47
CA PRO A 78 -12.16 -13.31 8.39
C PRO A 78 -11.03 -12.44 8.95
N CYS A 79 -10.23 -11.86 8.06
CA CYS A 79 -9.28 -10.84 8.45
C CYS A 79 -10.00 -9.51 8.78
N LEU A 80 -9.93 -9.04 10.04
CA LEU A 80 -10.56 -7.77 10.46
C LEU A 80 -9.91 -6.51 9.84
N VAL A 81 -8.72 -6.63 9.28
CA VAL A 81 -8.07 -5.52 8.56
C VAL A 81 -8.53 -5.50 7.11
N CYS A 82 -8.35 -6.61 6.38
CA CYS A 82 -8.72 -6.69 4.96
C CYS A 82 -10.23 -6.61 4.73
N ASN A 83 -11.05 -7.10 5.67
CA ASN A 83 -12.52 -6.97 5.61
C ASN A 83 -13.02 -5.62 6.14
N ASN A 84 -12.14 -4.75 6.63
CA ASN A 84 -12.47 -3.38 7.04
C ASN A 84 -11.60 -2.36 6.29
N PRO A 85 -11.67 -2.33 4.94
CA PRO A 85 -10.87 -1.39 4.16
C PRO A 85 -11.25 0.05 4.50
N GLU A 86 -10.25 0.91 4.62
CA GLU A 86 -10.48 2.34 4.70
C GLU A 86 -10.95 2.86 3.34
N VAL A 87 -12.25 3.15 3.24
CA VAL A 87 -12.81 3.77 2.03
C VAL A 87 -12.53 5.27 2.10
N ALA A 88 -11.90 5.82 1.06
CA ALA A 88 -11.70 7.26 0.94
C ALA A 88 -13.05 7.99 0.84
N MET A 89 -13.13 9.22 1.37
CA MET A 89 -14.32 10.05 1.17
C MET A 89 -14.37 10.53 -0.29
N ALA A 90 -15.57 10.54 -0.86
CA ALA A 90 -15.84 10.97 -2.22
C ALA A 90 -16.92 12.05 -2.23
N ASN A 91 -16.96 12.83 -3.32
CA ASN A 91 -18.08 13.74 -3.58
C ASN A 91 -19.25 12.94 -4.16
N ILE A 92 -20.35 12.88 -3.43
CA ILE A 92 -21.56 12.11 -3.75
C ILE A 92 -22.72 13.07 -3.91
N LYS A 93 -23.47 12.97 -5.01
CA LYS A 93 -24.69 13.76 -5.20
C LYS A 93 -25.79 13.20 -4.30
N LEU A 94 -26.43 14.03 -3.47
CA LEU A 94 -27.47 13.56 -2.56
C LEU A 94 -28.59 12.75 -3.25
N PRO A 95 -29.05 13.10 -4.46
CA PRO A 95 -30.04 12.29 -5.18
C PRO A 95 -29.60 10.85 -5.50
N SER A 96 -28.30 10.56 -5.64
CA SER A 96 -27.84 9.20 -5.98
C SER A 96 -27.86 8.23 -4.80
N ILE A 97 -27.99 8.76 -3.58
CA ILE A 97 -28.04 7.98 -2.33
C ILE A 97 -29.35 8.17 -1.57
N LYS A 98 -30.32 8.86 -2.19
CA LYS A 98 -31.65 9.08 -1.65
C LYS A 98 -32.53 7.86 -1.92
N SER A 99 -33.16 7.30 -0.88
CA SER A 99 -34.21 6.29 -1.04
C SER A 99 -35.59 6.94 -1.15
N ASP A 100 -35.90 7.90 -0.27
CA ASP A 100 -37.18 8.61 -0.23
C ASP A 100 -37.02 10.02 0.34
N SER A 101 -37.99 10.90 0.09
CA SER A 101 -38.01 12.27 0.61
C SER A 101 -39.41 12.76 0.94
N LYS A 102 -39.52 13.56 2.00
CA LYS A 102 -40.73 14.32 2.34
C LYS A 102 -40.39 15.78 2.51
N PHE A 103 -41.40 16.62 2.30
CA PHE A 103 -41.25 18.06 2.34
C PHE A 103 -42.28 18.65 3.29
N THR A 104 -41.87 19.70 4.00
CA THR A 104 -42.78 20.68 4.58
C THR A 104 -42.69 21.96 3.75
N THR A 105 -43.26 23.06 4.22
CA THR A 105 -43.17 24.34 3.52
C THR A 105 -41.76 24.95 3.57
N THR A 106 -40.93 24.57 4.55
CA THR A 106 -39.58 25.11 4.74
C THR A 106 -38.51 24.03 4.94
N THR A 107 -38.87 22.75 4.97
CA THR A 107 -37.91 21.66 5.22
C THR A 107 -37.98 20.55 4.19
N MET A 108 -36.81 20.00 3.87
CA MET A 108 -36.62 18.81 3.05
C MET A 108 -36.04 17.71 3.92
N ILE A 109 -36.79 16.62 4.08
CA ILE A 109 -36.38 15.41 4.82
C ILE A 109 -36.01 14.34 3.81
N VAL A 110 -34.82 13.76 3.96
CA VAL A 110 -34.24 12.78 3.04
C VAL A 110 -33.84 11.53 3.82
N LYS A 111 -34.41 10.39 3.44
CA LYS A 111 -33.96 9.07 3.88
C LYS A 111 -32.87 8.57 2.93
N LEU A 112 -31.72 8.19 3.47
CA LEU A 112 -30.61 7.65 2.69
C LEU A 112 -30.77 6.14 2.48
N VAL A 113 -30.28 5.63 1.35
CA VAL A 113 -30.28 4.17 1.06
C VAL A 113 -29.41 3.41 2.06
N GLN A 114 -28.32 4.02 2.52
CA GLN A 114 -27.35 3.46 3.46
C GLN A 114 -26.85 4.55 4.42
N SER A 115 -26.22 4.14 5.52
CA SER A 115 -25.57 5.08 6.43
C SER A 115 -24.29 5.65 5.79
N HIS A 116 -24.08 6.95 5.96
CA HIS A 116 -22.92 7.65 5.43
C HIS A 116 -22.23 8.45 6.53
N THR A 117 -20.90 8.40 6.56
CA THR A 117 -20.07 9.36 7.29
C THR A 117 -19.81 10.55 6.37
N ILE A 118 -20.22 11.74 6.79
CA ILE A 118 -20.22 12.98 6.00
C ILE A 118 -19.35 14.01 6.69
N SER A 119 -18.33 14.52 6.00
CA SER A 119 -17.46 15.58 6.52
C SER A 119 -17.80 16.96 5.97
N LYS A 120 -18.37 17.03 4.75
CA LYS A 120 -18.77 18.30 4.12
C LYS A 120 -20.07 18.16 3.34
N MET A 121 -20.80 19.25 3.19
CA MET A 121 -21.93 19.37 2.30
C MET A 121 -21.79 20.65 1.46
N VAL A 122 -22.02 20.54 0.16
CA VAL A 122 -22.04 21.65 -0.78
C VAL A 122 -23.46 21.80 -1.32
N VAL A 123 -23.99 23.01 -1.20
CA VAL A 123 -25.30 23.40 -1.72
C VAL A 123 -25.09 24.36 -2.87
N ARG A 124 -25.59 24.00 -4.05
CA ARG A 124 -25.63 24.89 -5.22
C ARG A 124 -27.05 25.37 -5.44
N ILE A 125 -27.20 26.66 -5.64
CA ILE A 125 -28.48 27.35 -5.78
C ILE A 125 -28.56 27.91 -7.19
N ALA A 126 -29.44 27.35 -8.01
CA ALA A 126 -29.74 27.78 -9.37
C ALA A 126 -31.08 28.51 -9.43
N ASP A 127 -31.33 29.23 -10.52
CA ASP A 127 -32.60 29.94 -10.79
C ASP A 127 -33.06 30.91 -9.68
N LEU A 128 -32.11 31.46 -8.92
CA LEU A 128 -32.37 32.29 -7.74
C LEU A 128 -33.17 33.57 -8.10
N LYS A 129 -34.35 33.71 -7.49
CA LYS A 129 -35.22 34.89 -7.62
C LYS A 129 -34.94 35.87 -6.49
N ARG A 130 -34.77 37.15 -6.84
CA ARG A 130 -34.48 38.22 -5.86
C ARG A 130 -35.64 38.56 -4.92
N THR A 131 -36.86 38.14 -5.26
CA THR A 131 -38.07 38.41 -4.47
C THR A 131 -38.06 37.74 -3.10
N LYS A 132 -37.51 36.52 -3.01
CA LYS A 132 -37.31 35.78 -1.76
C LYS A 132 -36.07 34.89 -1.88
N MET A 133 -35.07 35.16 -1.06
CA MET A 133 -33.81 34.40 -1.04
C MET A 133 -33.58 33.83 0.36
N VAL A 134 -32.95 32.66 0.45
CA VAL A 134 -32.65 32.06 1.76
C VAL A 134 -31.54 32.83 2.46
N ARG A 135 -31.74 33.16 3.73
CA ARG A 135 -30.74 33.78 4.62
C ARG A 135 -30.07 32.75 5.52
N THR A 136 -30.79 31.75 6.02
CA THR A 136 -30.24 30.76 6.94
C THR A 136 -30.66 29.35 6.53
N ILE A 137 -29.69 28.44 6.39
CA ILE A 137 -29.92 27.01 6.21
C ILE A 137 -29.46 26.26 7.46
N ASN A 138 -30.34 25.47 8.04
CA ASN A 138 -30.01 24.53 9.11
C ASN A 138 -29.92 23.11 8.56
N ILE A 139 -28.85 22.40 8.91
CA ILE A 139 -28.65 20.99 8.58
C ILE A 139 -28.81 20.17 9.84
N TYR A 140 -29.74 19.22 9.80
CA TYR A 140 -29.94 18.21 10.83
C TYR A 140 -29.69 16.82 10.26
N TYR A 141 -29.31 15.90 11.13
CA TYR A 141 -29.09 14.51 10.80
C TYR A 141 -29.71 13.60 11.86
N ASN A 142 -29.99 12.37 11.45
CA ASN A 142 -30.35 11.29 12.33
C ASN A 142 -29.59 10.04 11.87
N ASN A 143 -29.00 9.32 12.82
CA ASN A 143 -28.19 8.13 12.56
C ASN A 143 -29.00 6.83 12.64
N ARG A 144 -30.31 6.89 12.97
CA ARG A 144 -31.16 5.71 13.10
C ARG A 144 -31.80 5.30 11.80
N THR A 145 -31.93 4.00 11.57
CA THR A 145 -32.69 3.51 10.44
C THR A 145 -34.20 3.58 10.71
N VAL A 146 -34.98 4.02 9.72
CA VAL A 146 -36.45 4.08 9.79
C VAL A 146 -37.06 3.32 8.62
N GLN A 147 -38.27 2.76 8.78
CA GLN A 147 -38.94 2.05 7.68
C GLN A 147 -39.43 3.05 6.64
N ALA A 148 -40.15 4.09 7.07
CA ALA A 148 -40.62 5.15 6.20
C ALA A 148 -40.15 6.54 6.67
N VAL A 149 -39.79 7.41 5.72
CA VAL A 149 -39.36 8.79 6.01
C VAL A 149 -40.44 9.63 6.71
N VAL A 150 -41.71 9.22 6.63
CA VAL A 150 -42.84 9.88 7.30
C VAL A 150 -42.73 9.81 8.83
N GLU A 151 -42.09 8.78 9.38
CA GLU A 151 -41.88 8.60 10.82
C GLU A 151 -41.03 9.74 11.41
N LEU A 152 -40.16 10.34 10.59
CA LEU A 152 -39.28 11.43 11.00
C LEU A 152 -39.94 12.81 10.94
N LYS A 153 -41.08 12.92 10.26
CA LYS A 153 -41.79 14.19 10.10
C LYS A 153 -42.40 14.62 11.44
N ASN A 154 -42.23 15.89 11.80
CA ASN A 154 -42.76 16.48 13.04
C ASN A 154 -42.27 15.82 14.34
N ARG A 155 -41.08 15.21 14.33
CA ARG A 155 -40.46 14.55 15.49
C ARG A 155 -39.10 15.19 15.82
N PRO A 156 -39.06 16.41 16.39
CA PRO A 156 -37.83 17.17 16.59
C PRO A 156 -36.80 16.44 17.48
N ALA A 157 -37.25 15.65 18.45
CA ALA A 157 -36.38 14.89 19.35
C ALA A 157 -35.50 13.84 18.65
N MET A 158 -35.84 13.43 17.43
CA MET A 158 -35.06 12.46 16.66
C MET A 158 -33.92 13.12 15.85
N TRP A 159 -33.86 14.45 15.80
CA TRP A 159 -32.93 15.17 14.95
C TRP A 159 -31.80 15.81 15.74
N HIS A 160 -30.57 15.61 15.29
CA HIS A 160 -29.40 16.31 15.79
C HIS A 160 -29.04 17.45 14.85
N LYS A 161 -28.91 18.68 15.37
CA LYS A 161 -28.49 19.83 14.57
C LYS A 161 -26.99 19.76 14.31
N ALA A 162 -26.59 19.52 13.05
CA ALA A 162 -25.19 19.48 12.67
C ALA A 162 -24.59 20.89 12.50
N ARG A 163 -25.31 21.77 11.79
CA ARG A 163 -24.82 23.13 11.50
C ARG A 163 -25.96 24.08 11.16
N SER A 164 -25.79 25.35 11.53
CA SER A 164 -26.57 26.47 10.99
C SER A 164 -25.62 27.32 10.15
N VAL A 165 -26.02 27.68 8.94
CA VAL A 165 -25.19 28.40 7.98
C VAL A 165 -25.93 29.63 7.48
N PRO A 166 -25.42 30.84 7.74
CA PRO A 166 -25.95 32.06 7.14
C PRO A 166 -25.46 32.20 5.69
N LEU A 167 -26.32 32.73 4.84
CA LEU A 167 -26.09 33.01 3.43
C LEU A 167 -26.13 34.53 3.20
N GLN A 168 -25.30 35.00 2.28
CA GLN A 168 -25.37 36.36 1.77
C GLN A 168 -26.46 36.46 0.69
N SER A 169 -27.06 37.65 0.57
CA SER A 169 -28.02 37.93 -0.50
C SER A 169 -27.41 37.67 -1.88
N GLY A 170 -28.08 36.87 -2.71
CA GLY A 170 -27.59 36.50 -4.04
C GLY A 170 -26.55 35.39 -4.09
N GLN A 171 -26.18 34.78 -2.96
CA GLN A 171 -25.20 33.68 -2.93
C GLN A 171 -25.73 32.43 -3.66
N THR A 172 -24.93 31.88 -4.58
CA THR A 172 -25.30 30.74 -5.43
C THR A 172 -24.60 29.43 -5.10
N GLU A 173 -23.56 29.45 -4.24
CA GLU A 173 -22.90 28.25 -3.73
C GLU A 173 -22.58 28.42 -2.24
N VAL A 174 -22.86 27.38 -1.46
CA VAL A 174 -22.61 27.32 -0.02
C VAL A 174 -21.82 26.06 0.27
N LYS A 175 -20.69 26.20 0.95
CA LYS A 175 -19.87 25.08 1.43
C LYS A 175 -20.03 24.98 2.95
N ILE A 176 -20.42 23.81 3.41
CA ILE A 176 -20.73 23.51 4.80
C ILE A 176 -19.72 22.46 5.25
N ASP A 177 -18.73 22.87 6.03
CA ASP A 177 -17.76 21.96 6.65
C ASP A 177 -18.26 21.55 8.04
N PHE A 178 -18.25 20.24 8.32
CA PHE A 178 -18.53 19.72 9.65
C PHE A 178 -17.21 19.53 10.41
N PRO A 179 -17.02 20.17 11.59
CA PRO A 179 -15.78 20.05 12.37
C PRO A 179 -15.45 18.60 12.75
N LEU A 180 -16.50 17.81 13.00
CA LEU A 180 -16.43 16.38 13.19
C LEU A 180 -17.32 15.71 12.12
N PRO A 181 -16.85 14.68 11.41
CA PRO A 181 -17.68 13.95 10.48
C PRO A 181 -18.93 13.39 11.17
N ILE A 182 -20.10 13.65 10.59
CA ILE A 182 -21.39 13.16 11.10
C ILE A 182 -21.73 11.82 10.45
N THR A 183 -22.32 10.90 11.22
CA THR A 183 -22.89 9.66 10.68
C THR A 183 -24.39 9.84 10.50
N ALA A 184 -24.89 9.74 9.26
CA ALA A 184 -26.28 10.00 8.94
C ALA A 184 -26.90 8.84 8.17
N CYS A 185 -28.08 8.41 8.61
CA CYS A 185 -29.04 7.59 7.85
C CYS A 185 -30.15 8.46 7.25
N ASN A 186 -30.42 9.60 7.86
CA ASN A 186 -31.40 10.58 7.41
C ASN A 186 -30.83 12.00 7.53
N LEU A 187 -31.23 12.87 6.61
CA LEU A 187 -30.85 14.28 6.59
C LEU A 187 -32.11 15.14 6.54
N MET A 188 -32.12 16.25 7.28
CA MET A 188 -33.12 17.29 7.17
C MET A 188 -32.44 18.62 6.87
N ILE A 189 -32.87 19.25 5.79
CA ILE A 189 -32.42 20.58 5.38
C ILE A 189 -33.58 21.54 5.65
N GLU A 190 -33.38 22.48 6.56
CA GLU A 190 -34.37 23.48 6.94
C GLU A 190 -33.93 24.86 6.42
N TYR A 191 -34.83 25.52 5.70
CA TYR A 191 -34.70 26.90 5.25
C TYR A 191 -35.33 27.80 6.32
N ALA A 192 -34.52 28.28 7.26
CA ALA A 192 -35.01 28.88 8.50
C ALA A 192 -35.38 30.37 8.36
N ASP A 193 -34.56 31.15 7.64
CA ASP A 193 -34.75 32.59 7.48
C ASP A 193 -34.62 33.01 6.01
N PHE A 194 -35.23 34.14 5.66
CA PHE A 194 -35.24 34.68 4.29
C PHE A 194 -34.83 36.16 4.22
N TYR A 195 -34.30 36.57 3.06
CA TYR A 195 -34.30 37.94 2.57
C TYR A 195 -35.53 38.12 1.68
N GLU A 196 -36.43 39.01 2.05
CA GLU A 196 -37.69 39.23 1.36
C GLU A 196 -37.87 40.73 1.16
N THR A 197 -38.12 41.16 -0.07
CA THR A 197 -38.39 42.57 -0.38
C THR A 197 -39.85 42.88 -0.03
N VAL A 198 -40.04 43.64 1.04
CA VAL A 198 -41.36 44.01 1.62
C VAL A 198 -42.24 44.84 0.67
N THR A 199 -41.69 45.37 -0.43
CA THR A 199 -42.39 46.25 -1.40
C THR A 199 -43.38 45.55 -2.34
N GLY A 200 -43.73 44.29 -2.09
CA GLY A 200 -44.65 43.50 -2.91
C GLY A 200 -45.86 42.98 -2.13
N SER A 201 -46.62 43.88 -1.49
CA SER A 201 -47.93 43.53 -0.94
C SER A 201 -48.77 42.83 -2.01
N SER A 202 -49.13 41.60 -1.69
CA SER A 202 -49.69 40.55 -2.54
C SER A 202 -51.13 40.80 -2.98
N GLU A 203 -51.40 41.88 -3.71
CA GLU A 203 -52.73 42.05 -4.28
C GLU A 203 -52.95 41.12 -5.48
N ASN A 204 -51.92 40.89 -6.30
CA ASN A 204 -51.99 40.01 -7.49
C ASN A 204 -50.88 38.94 -7.51
N LEU A 205 -51.30 37.67 -7.60
CA LEU A 205 -50.48 36.48 -7.78
C LEU A 205 -50.40 36.07 -9.26
N GLN A 206 -49.36 35.33 -9.66
CA GLN A 206 -49.25 34.82 -11.03
C GLN A 206 -49.88 33.43 -11.14
N CYS A 207 -50.77 33.25 -12.12
CA CYS A 207 -51.37 31.96 -12.41
C CYS A 207 -50.30 30.95 -12.88
N PRO A 208 -50.20 29.77 -12.25
CA PRO A 208 -49.16 28.79 -12.58
C PRO A 208 -49.27 28.18 -13.98
N ARG A 209 -50.42 28.32 -14.64
CA ARG A 209 -50.70 27.73 -15.96
C ARG A 209 -50.52 28.71 -17.11
N CYS A 210 -50.99 29.95 -16.95
CA CYS A 210 -50.98 30.96 -18.03
C CYS A 210 -50.22 32.24 -17.67
N SER A 211 -49.62 32.32 -16.48
CA SER A 211 -48.89 33.50 -15.96
C SER A 211 -49.72 34.79 -15.83
N ALA A 212 -51.03 34.75 -16.06
CA ALA A 212 -51.92 35.88 -15.85
C ALA A 212 -51.89 36.35 -14.39
N ALA A 213 -51.98 37.65 -14.17
CA ALA A 213 -52.13 38.24 -12.85
C ALA A 213 -53.53 37.93 -12.30
N VAL A 214 -53.62 37.48 -11.05
CA VAL A 214 -54.84 37.01 -10.42
C VAL A 214 -54.90 37.54 -8.98
N PRO A 215 -56.00 38.19 -8.57
CA PRO A 215 -56.16 38.65 -7.20
C PRO A 215 -56.00 37.53 -6.16
N ALA A 216 -55.34 37.81 -5.04
CA ALA A 216 -55.10 36.82 -3.99
C ALA A 216 -56.39 36.25 -3.36
N TYR A 217 -57.51 36.97 -3.50
CA TYR A 217 -58.84 36.52 -3.12
C TYR A 217 -59.82 36.79 -4.29
N PRO A 218 -60.54 35.77 -4.82
CA PRO A 218 -60.63 34.38 -4.35
C PRO A 218 -59.46 33.46 -4.77
N GLY A 219 -58.46 33.95 -5.52
CA GLY A 219 -57.30 33.14 -5.94
C GLY A 219 -57.59 32.18 -7.12
N VAL A 220 -58.67 32.41 -7.86
CA VAL A 220 -59.03 31.64 -9.06
C VAL A 220 -58.75 32.48 -10.30
N CYS A 221 -57.97 31.94 -11.23
CA CYS A 221 -57.63 32.64 -12.46
C CYS A 221 -58.84 32.80 -13.37
N ALA A 222 -59.23 34.03 -13.70
CA ALA A 222 -60.33 34.30 -14.62
C ALA A 222 -60.06 33.81 -16.06
N ASN A 223 -58.79 33.65 -16.45
CA ASN A 223 -58.41 33.25 -17.80
C ASN A 223 -58.46 31.73 -18.01
N CYS A 224 -58.05 30.92 -17.03
CA CYS A 224 -57.94 29.46 -17.20
C CYS A 224 -58.56 28.63 -16.08
N GLY A 225 -59.23 29.25 -15.10
CA GLY A 225 -59.92 28.59 -14.00
C GLY A 225 -59.02 27.94 -12.95
N GLU A 226 -57.69 28.02 -13.09
CA GLU A 226 -56.77 27.38 -12.14
C GLU A 226 -56.62 28.18 -10.84
N ASN A 227 -56.39 27.47 -9.74
CA ASN A 227 -56.09 28.08 -8.46
C ASN A 227 -54.62 28.51 -8.41
N VAL A 228 -54.37 29.76 -8.08
CA VAL A 228 -53.04 30.38 -8.05
C VAL A 228 -52.11 29.81 -6.98
N PHE A 229 -52.68 29.16 -5.96
CA PHE A 229 -51.95 28.49 -4.89
C PHE A 229 -51.51 27.06 -5.27
N GLN A 230 -51.84 26.59 -6.48
CA GLN A 230 -51.35 25.30 -6.97
C GLN A 230 -49.85 25.35 -7.26
N CYS A 231 -49.15 24.28 -6.87
CA CYS A 231 -47.77 24.07 -7.26
C CYS A 231 -47.63 23.96 -8.80
N HIS A 232 -46.71 24.73 -9.39
CA HIS A 232 -46.44 24.71 -10.84
C HIS A 232 -46.01 23.33 -11.35
N LYS A 233 -45.43 22.49 -10.48
CA LYS A 233 -44.89 21.18 -10.85
C LYS A 233 -45.89 20.03 -10.65
N CYS A 234 -46.59 19.98 -9.52
CA CYS A 234 -47.45 18.85 -9.17
C CYS A 234 -48.92 19.21 -8.91
N ARG A 235 -49.32 20.47 -9.11
CA ARG A 235 -50.67 21.00 -8.91
C ARG A 235 -51.27 20.83 -7.51
N ALA A 236 -50.50 20.36 -6.54
CA ALA A 236 -50.93 20.27 -5.15
C ALA A 236 -51.13 21.67 -4.57
N ILE A 237 -52.21 21.84 -3.79
CA ILE A 237 -52.54 23.07 -3.08
C ILE A 237 -52.13 22.89 -1.62
N ASN A 238 -51.51 23.92 -1.04
CA ASN A 238 -51.31 24.00 0.41
C ASN A 238 -52.43 24.85 1.01
N TYR A 239 -53.20 24.28 1.94
CA TYR A 239 -54.28 24.99 2.61
C TYR A 239 -53.83 25.71 3.90
N ASP A 240 -52.67 25.31 4.45
CA ASP A 240 -52.17 25.84 5.72
C ASP A 240 -51.36 27.13 5.51
N GLU A 241 -50.53 27.18 4.46
CA GLU A 241 -49.65 28.31 4.16
C GLU A 241 -49.84 28.74 2.70
N LYS A 242 -50.29 29.98 2.48
CA LYS A 242 -50.63 30.53 1.16
C LYS A 242 -49.41 30.75 0.27
N ASP A 243 -48.23 30.97 0.85
CA ASP A 243 -46.99 31.22 0.11
C ASP A 243 -45.82 30.34 0.58
N PRO A 244 -45.92 29.01 0.41
CA PRO A 244 -44.92 28.09 0.94
C PRO A 244 -43.62 28.18 0.13
N PHE A 245 -42.47 28.13 0.82
CA PHE A 245 -41.16 28.15 0.16
C PHE A 245 -40.92 26.88 -0.67
N LEU A 246 -41.33 25.73 -0.15
CA LEU A 246 -41.32 24.42 -0.80
C LEU A 246 -42.74 23.88 -0.93
N CYS A 247 -43.04 23.22 -2.05
CA CYS A 247 -44.26 22.44 -2.17
C CYS A 247 -44.19 21.20 -1.24
N HIS A 248 -45.17 21.05 -0.34
CA HIS A 248 -45.27 19.92 0.60
C HIS A 248 -45.30 18.54 -0.08
N SER A 249 -45.80 18.47 -1.32
CA SER A 249 -45.96 17.21 -2.06
C SER A 249 -44.72 16.83 -2.88
N CYS A 250 -44.15 17.78 -3.64
CA CYS A 250 -43.06 17.47 -4.58
C CYS A 250 -41.73 18.16 -4.30
N GLY A 251 -41.66 19.03 -3.28
CA GLY A 251 -40.46 19.77 -2.91
C GLY A 251 -40.04 20.87 -3.89
N PHE A 252 -40.86 21.17 -4.90
CA PHE A 252 -40.60 22.26 -5.83
C PHE A 252 -40.59 23.61 -5.10
N CYS A 253 -39.54 24.38 -5.31
CA CYS A 253 -39.41 25.75 -4.84
C CYS A 253 -39.55 26.68 -6.05
N LYS A 254 -40.41 27.70 -5.94
CA LYS A 254 -40.61 28.69 -7.03
C LYS A 254 -39.52 29.76 -7.09
N TYR A 255 -38.72 29.90 -6.02
CA TYR A 255 -37.72 30.96 -5.88
C TYR A 255 -36.30 30.52 -6.22
N ALA A 256 -36.00 29.22 -6.16
CA ALA A 256 -34.67 28.69 -6.45
C ALA A 256 -34.71 27.17 -6.66
N LYS A 257 -33.65 26.63 -7.24
CA LYS A 257 -33.39 25.19 -7.33
C LYS A 257 -32.15 24.85 -6.51
N PHE A 258 -32.24 23.84 -5.66
CA PHE A 258 -31.16 23.42 -4.76
C PHE A 258 -30.59 22.07 -5.17
N ASP A 259 -29.29 22.03 -5.44
CA ASP A 259 -28.52 20.83 -5.73
C ASP A 259 -27.54 20.55 -4.59
N PHE A 260 -27.67 19.39 -3.96
CA PHE A 260 -26.87 18.98 -2.81
C PHE A 260 -25.83 17.94 -3.20
N SER A 261 -24.59 18.18 -2.80
CA SER A 261 -23.50 17.20 -2.86
C SER A 261 -22.88 17.05 -1.48
N ILE A 262 -22.57 15.84 -1.08
CA ILE A 262 -21.89 15.55 0.19
C ILE A 262 -20.48 15.05 -0.09
N TYR A 263 -19.53 15.40 0.76
CA TYR A 263 -18.22 14.78 0.79
C TYR A 263 -18.23 13.76 1.94
N GLY A 264 -18.26 12.48 1.59
CA GLY A 264 -18.46 11.41 2.56
C GLY A 264 -18.20 10.02 2.00
N ARG A 265 -18.44 9.02 2.83
CA ARG A 265 -18.29 7.60 2.48
C ARG A 265 -19.40 6.78 3.12
N VAL A 266 -19.75 5.67 2.50
CA VAL A 266 -20.64 4.67 3.11
C VAL A 266 -19.97 4.13 4.38
N CYS A 267 -20.75 3.93 5.43
CA CYS A 267 -20.31 3.29 6.65
C CYS A 267 -21.33 2.26 7.14
N CYS A 268 -20.86 1.28 7.90
CA CYS A 268 -21.74 0.38 8.62
C CYS A 268 -22.10 1.04 9.97
N ALA A 269 -23.32 1.55 10.07
CA ALA A 269 -23.89 2.00 11.34
C ALA A 269 -24.97 1.00 11.78
N VAL A 270 -24.98 0.69 13.07
CA VAL A 270 -26.00 -0.13 13.72
C VAL A 270 -26.72 0.76 14.72
N ASP A 271 -28.04 0.61 14.82
CA ASP A 271 -28.84 1.39 15.75
C ASP A 271 -28.46 1.04 17.20
N PRO A 272 -28.35 2.03 18.11
CA PRO A 272 -28.08 1.77 19.52
C PRO A 272 -29.14 0.85 20.12
N ILE A 273 -28.71 -0.07 20.98
CA ILE A 273 -29.61 -1.00 21.66
C ILE A 273 -30.16 -0.30 22.90
N GLU A 274 -31.48 -0.12 22.97
CA GLU A 274 -32.15 0.56 24.09
C GLU A 274 -33.03 -0.39 24.93
N SER A 275 -33.37 -1.55 24.39
CA SER A 275 -34.28 -2.50 25.03
C SER A 275 -33.78 -3.95 24.92
N ALA A 276 -34.33 -4.82 25.78
CA ALA A 276 -34.09 -6.26 25.72
C ALA A 276 -34.60 -6.89 24.40
N GLU A 277 -35.64 -6.31 23.79
CA GLU A 277 -36.15 -6.74 22.49
C GLU A 277 -35.16 -6.40 21.37
N ASP A 278 -34.59 -5.19 21.38
CA ASP A 278 -33.57 -4.77 20.41
C ASP A 278 -32.29 -5.59 20.55
N ARG A 279 -31.94 -5.96 21.79
CA ARG A 279 -30.86 -6.89 22.08
C ARG A 279 -31.10 -8.25 21.42
N ALA A 280 -32.29 -8.84 21.61
CA ALA A 280 -32.66 -10.12 21.01
C ALA A 280 -32.63 -10.07 19.47
N LYS A 281 -33.17 -8.99 18.88
CA LYS A 281 -33.11 -8.74 17.42
C LYS A 281 -31.66 -8.64 16.93
N THR A 282 -30.80 -7.92 17.65
CA THR A 282 -29.39 -7.76 17.27
C THR A 282 -28.64 -9.09 17.30
N VAL A 283 -28.89 -9.92 18.31
CA VAL A 283 -28.35 -11.29 18.38
C VAL A 283 -28.81 -12.12 17.18
N GLN A 284 -30.09 -12.09 16.83
CA GLN A 284 -30.62 -12.80 15.66
C GLN A 284 -30.01 -12.28 14.34
N ILE A 285 -29.78 -10.97 14.21
CA ILE A 285 -29.08 -10.36 13.07
C ILE A 285 -27.64 -10.89 12.98
N ILE A 286 -26.94 -11.04 14.10
CA ILE A 286 -25.59 -11.63 14.10
C ILE A 286 -25.63 -13.08 13.62
N HIS A 287 -26.53 -13.92 14.15
CA HIS A 287 -26.63 -15.32 13.73
C HIS A 287 -26.92 -15.46 12.24
N SER A 288 -27.93 -14.78 11.72
CA SER A 288 -28.28 -14.81 10.30
C SER A 288 -27.17 -14.26 9.39
N SER A 289 -26.43 -13.24 9.87
CA SER A 289 -25.27 -12.70 9.16
C SER A 289 -24.11 -13.71 9.11
N LEU A 290 -23.85 -14.42 10.21
CA LEU A 290 -22.82 -15.47 10.27
C LEU A 290 -23.16 -16.67 9.39
N GLU A 291 -24.42 -17.10 9.34
CA GLU A 291 -24.86 -18.15 8.41
C GLU A 291 -24.67 -17.75 6.95
N ARG A 292 -24.94 -16.47 6.61
CA ARG A 292 -24.66 -15.95 5.27
C ARG A 292 -23.16 -15.92 4.98
N ALA A 293 -22.34 -15.52 5.95
CA ALA A 293 -20.88 -15.56 5.81
C ALA A 293 -20.39 -16.97 5.51
N ASP A 294 -20.88 -17.99 6.25
CA ASP A 294 -20.52 -19.40 6.03
C ASP A 294 -20.84 -19.86 4.60
N ARG A 295 -22.00 -19.49 4.06
CA ARG A 295 -22.36 -19.79 2.67
C ARG A 295 -21.37 -19.19 1.66
N ILE A 296 -20.98 -17.93 1.87
CA ILE A 296 -20.01 -17.24 0.99
C ILE A 296 -18.61 -17.87 1.12
N TYR A 297 -18.20 -18.26 2.33
CA TYR A 297 -16.93 -18.98 2.53
C TYR A 297 -16.90 -20.31 1.78
N ARG A 298 -17.97 -21.11 1.84
CA ARG A 298 -18.07 -22.35 1.07
C ARG A 298 -17.95 -22.07 -0.44
N GLN A 299 -18.60 -21.02 -0.93
CA GLN A 299 -18.48 -20.61 -2.33
C GLN A 299 -17.05 -20.19 -2.70
N LEU A 300 -16.36 -19.43 -1.85
CA LEU A 300 -14.94 -19.08 -2.05
C LEU A 300 -14.05 -20.32 -2.07
N GLN A 301 -14.33 -21.32 -1.22
CA GLN A 301 -13.59 -22.57 -1.21
C GLN A 301 -13.78 -23.36 -2.51
N THR A 302 -15.01 -23.41 -3.04
CA THR A 302 -15.28 -24.00 -4.36
C THR A 302 -14.57 -23.23 -5.48
N ASN A 303 -14.56 -21.90 -5.41
CA ASN A 303 -13.82 -21.07 -6.38
C ASN A 303 -12.31 -21.35 -6.32
N LYS A 304 -11.74 -21.50 -5.12
CA LYS A 304 -10.33 -21.87 -4.93
C LYS A 304 -10.00 -23.19 -5.62
N GLN A 305 -10.79 -24.24 -5.41
CA GLN A 305 -10.60 -25.54 -6.06
C GLN A 305 -10.66 -25.43 -7.60
N MET A 306 -11.59 -24.63 -8.12
CA MET A 306 -11.67 -24.37 -9.57
C MET A 306 -10.44 -23.63 -10.09
N LEU A 307 -9.93 -22.66 -9.35
CA LEU A 307 -8.72 -21.93 -9.71
C LEU A 307 -7.49 -22.85 -9.75
N GLU A 308 -7.34 -23.76 -8.78
CA GLU A 308 -6.26 -24.76 -8.76
C GLU A 308 -6.30 -25.63 -10.02
N LEU A 309 -7.49 -26.11 -10.42
CA LEU A 309 -7.68 -26.88 -11.66
C LEU A 309 -7.35 -26.06 -12.92
N LEU A 310 -7.75 -24.78 -12.98
CA LEU A 310 -7.47 -23.92 -14.12
C LEU A 310 -5.98 -23.59 -14.23
N ILE A 311 -5.29 -23.37 -13.11
CA ILE A 311 -3.84 -23.16 -13.06
C ILE A 311 -3.10 -24.38 -13.62
N GLN A 312 -3.49 -25.58 -13.22
CA GLN A 312 -2.91 -26.81 -13.74
C GLN A 312 -3.07 -26.89 -15.27
N LYS A 313 -4.26 -26.60 -15.80
CA LYS A 313 -4.49 -26.57 -17.25
C LYS A 313 -3.66 -25.51 -17.98
N VAL A 314 -3.45 -24.34 -17.38
CA VAL A 314 -2.56 -23.31 -17.96
C VAL A 314 -1.12 -23.82 -18.03
N ALA A 315 -0.65 -24.52 -16.99
CA ALA A 315 0.69 -25.10 -16.97
C ALA A 315 0.86 -26.19 -18.04
N GLU A 316 -0.13 -27.07 -18.21
CA GLU A 316 -0.14 -28.11 -19.25
C GLU A 316 -0.08 -27.52 -20.67
N HIS A 317 -0.85 -26.45 -20.94
CA HIS A 317 -0.82 -25.76 -22.23
C HIS A 317 0.52 -25.07 -22.51
N ARG A 318 1.14 -24.44 -21.51
CA ARG A 318 2.49 -23.84 -21.65
C ARG A 318 3.58 -24.88 -21.91
N CYS A 319 3.40 -26.10 -21.41
CA CYS A 319 4.31 -27.22 -21.67
C CYS A 319 4.14 -27.77 -23.09
N SER A 320 2.90 -27.89 -23.57
CA SER A 320 2.60 -28.37 -24.93
C SER A 320 3.15 -27.45 -26.02
N ASP A 321 3.00 -26.13 -25.90
CA ASP A 321 3.52 -25.17 -26.90
C ASP A 321 5.06 -25.22 -27.00
N ARG A 322 5.76 -25.59 -25.92
CA ARG A 322 7.23 -25.70 -25.92
C ARG A 322 7.77 -26.98 -26.59
N LEU A 323 6.93 -28.00 -26.80
CA LEU A 323 7.35 -29.27 -27.42
C LEU A 323 7.17 -29.30 -28.95
N VAL A 324 6.42 -28.35 -29.53
CA VAL A 324 6.16 -28.28 -30.98
C VAL A 324 7.08 -27.32 -31.74
N ASP A 325 7.92 -26.55 -31.05
CA ASP A 325 8.76 -25.52 -31.70
C ASP A 325 10.07 -26.04 -32.32
N ASP A 326 10.31 -27.36 -32.34
CA ASP A 326 11.52 -27.95 -32.94
C ASP A 326 11.32 -28.50 -34.36
N ASN A 327 10.11 -28.40 -34.94
CA ASN A 327 9.89 -28.76 -36.34
C ASN A 327 8.74 -27.96 -36.98
N LEU A 328 9.14 -27.17 -37.99
CA LEU A 328 8.33 -26.52 -39.02
C LEU A 328 7.80 -25.11 -38.71
N GLY A 329 8.30 -24.16 -39.50
CA GLY A 329 7.96 -22.75 -39.41
C GLY A 329 6.53 -22.37 -39.77
N THR A 330 6.24 -21.12 -39.45
CA THR A 330 5.11 -20.29 -39.92
C THR A 330 3.70 -20.77 -39.59
N VAL A 331 3.19 -20.38 -38.41
CA VAL A 331 1.80 -19.90 -38.30
C VAL A 331 1.74 -18.71 -37.33
N HIS A 332 1.50 -17.53 -37.88
CA HIS A 332 1.05 -16.37 -37.14
C HIS A 332 -0.34 -16.65 -36.53
N SER A 333 -0.47 -16.49 -35.21
CA SER A 333 -1.77 -16.30 -34.54
C SER A 333 -1.61 -15.31 -33.40
N THR A 334 -1.56 -14.03 -33.77
CA THR A 334 -1.68 -12.90 -32.86
C THR A 334 -3.12 -12.77 -32.36
N SER A 335 -3.30 -12.64 -31.04
CA SER A 335 -4.53 -12.16 -30.37
C SER A 335 -5.68 -13.17 -30.07
N GLN A 336 -5.38 -14.36 -29.55
CA GLN A 336 -6.35 -15.09 -28.72
C GLN A 336 -5.80 -15.21 -27.30
N VAL A 337 -6.23 -14.34 -26.39
CA VAL A 337 -6.04 -14.58 -24.95
C VAL A 337 -6.61 -15.96 -24.66
N ASN A 338 -5.76 -16.90 -24.22
CA ASN A 338 -6.15 -18.29 -23.97
C ASN A 338 -7.45 -18.31 -23.14
N LYS A 339 -8.51 -18.95 -23.67
CA LYS A 339 -9.84 -18.99 -23.02
C LYS A 339 -9.77 -19.45 -21.55
N ILE A 340 -8.76 -20.27 -21.22
CA ILE A 340 -8.49 -20.73 -19.85
C ILE A 340 -7.99 -19.58 -18.97
N ILE A 341 -7.10 -18.72 -19.49
CA ILE A 341 -6.63 -17.52 -18.78
C ILE A 341 -7.79 -16.51 -18.60
N GLN A 342 -8.67 -16.36 -19.59
CA GLN A 342 -9.88 -15.52 -19.43
C GLN A 342 -10.79 -16.05 -18.32
N LEU A 343 -11.04 -17.37 -18.29
CA LEU A 343 -11.84 -18.00 -17.25
C LEU A 343 -11.19 -17.90 -15.87
N LEU A 344 -9.86 -18.03 -15.79
CA LEU A 344 -9.08 -17.84 -14.57
C LEU A 344 -9.24 -16.39 -14.05
N ALA A 345 -9.10 -15.40 -14.94
CA ALA A 345 -9.29 -13.99 -14.61
C ALA A 345 -10.73 -13.71 -14.15
N GLN A 346 -11.74 -14.29 -14.81
CA GLN A 346 -13.15 -14.16 -14.39
C GLN A 346 -13.37 -14.74 -12.99
N LYS A 347 -12.87 -15.96 -12.72
CA LYS A 347 -13.02 -16.62 -11.42
C LYS A 347 -12.33 -15.88 -10.29
N TYR A 348 -11.13 -15.35 -10.54
CA TYR A 348 -10.37 -14.66 -9.50
C TYR A 348 -10.77 -13.18 -9.35
N CYS A 349 -10.64 -12.39 -10.42
CA CYS A 349 -10.76 -10.94 -10.37
C CYS A 349 -12.21 -10.45 -10.25
N VAL A 350 -13.20 -11.26 -10.66
CA VAL A 350 -14.62 -10.91 -10.61
C VAL A 350 -15.33 -11.69 -9.51
N GLU A 351 -15.41 -13.01 -9.63
CA GLU A 351 -16.23 -13.82 -8.70
C GLU A 351 -15.65 -13.85 -7.29
N SER A 352 -14.37 -14.23 -7.13
CA SER A 352 -13.74 -14.31 -5.80
C SER A 352 -13.65 -12.93 -5.14
N ARG A 353 -13.37 -11.89 -5.91
CA ARG A 353 -13.41 -10.50 -5.43
C ARG A 353 -14.81 -10.10 -4.95
N SER A 354 -15.86 -10.38 -5.71
CA SER A 354 -17.24 -10.05 -5.32
C SER A 354 -17.64 -10.77 -4.03
N SER A 355 -17.32 -12.06 -3.91
CA SER A 355 -17.56 -12.83 -2.68
C SER A 355 -16.79 -12.24 -1.49
N PHE A 356 -15.54 -11.83 -1.69
CA PHE A 356 -14.73 -11.17 -0.67
C PHE A 356 -15.31 -9.81 -0.24
N GLU A 357 -15.77 -8.98 -1.18
CA GLU A 357 -16.40 -7.68 -0.89
C GLU A 357 -17.73 -7.84 -0.15
N GLU A 358 -18.52 -8.86 -0.48
CA GLU A 358 -19.75 -9.18 0.21
C GLU A 358 -19.47 -9.67 1.65
N LEU A 359 -18.52 -10.59 1.80
CA LEU A 359 -18.07 -11.08 3.09
C LEU A 359 -17.55 -9.93 3.98
N SER A 360 -16.81 -8.99 3.40
CA SER A 360 -16.33 -7.79 4.09
C SER A 360 -17.47 -6.99 4.71
N LYS A 361 -18.56 -6.76 3.95
CA LYS A 361 -19.76 -6.07 4.46
C LYS A 361 -20.41 -6.82 5.62
N ILE A 362 -20.47 -8.15 5.54
CA ILE A 362 -21.03 -8.99 6.61
C ILE A 362 -20.16 -8.91 7.88
N VAL A 363 -18.84 -9.04 7.74
CA VAL A 363 -17.90 -8.95 8.87
C VAL A 363 -17.98 -7.59 9.55
N GLN A 364 -18.05 -6.50 8.77
CA GLN A 364 -18.25 -5.14 9.31
C GLN A 364 -19.56 -5.02 10.09
N LYS A 365 -20.66 -5.55 9.53
CA LYS A 365 -21.96 -5.54 10.19
C LYS A 365 -21.95 -6.33 11.50
N VAL A 366 -21.40 -7.55 11.49
CA VAL A 366 -21.27 -8.37 12.70
C VAL A 366 -20.40 -7.68 13.75
N LYS A 367 -19.30 -7.05 13.35
CA LYS A 367 -18.43 -6.29 14.25
C LYS A 367 -19.18 -5.12 14.89
N ALA A 368 -19.92 -4.33 14.10
CA ALA A 368 -20.70 -3.21 14.61
C ALA A 368 -21.82 -3.68 15.56
N CYS A 369 -22.57 -4.72 15.20
CA CYS A 369 -23.60 -5.30 16.06
C CYS A 369 -23.04 -5.83 17.39
N ARG A 370 -21.87 -6.50 17.37
CA ARG A 370 -21.19 -6.96 18.58
C ARG A 370 -20.72 -5.80 19.46
N SER A 371 -20.26 -4.71 18.86
CA SER A 371 -19.84 -3.51 19.60
C SER A 371 -21.01 -2.90 20.37
N GLU A 372 -22.18 -2.76 19.74
CA GLU A 372 -23.39 -2.24 20.39
C GLU A 372 -23.92 -3.18 21.47
N LEU A 373 -23.89 -4.50 21.25
CA LEU A 373 -24.25 -5.48 22.27
C LEU A 373 -23.37 -5.36 23.52
N VAL A 374 -22.06 -5.24 23.35
CA VAL A 374 -21.12 -5.05 24.46
C VAL A 374 -21.38 -3.72 25.17
N ALA A 375 -21.68 -2.65 24.44
CA ALA A 375 -22.01 -1.36 25.03
C ALA A 375 -23.29 -1.43 25.88
N TYR A 376 -24.34 -2.07 25.37
CA TYR A 376 -25.57 -2.29 26.12
C TYR A 376 -25.36 -3.15 27.36
N ASP A 377 -24.70 -4.31 27.23
CA ASP A 377 -24.48 -5.23 28.35
C ASP A 377 -23.61 -4.58 29.45
N ARG A 378 -22.62 -3.75 29.08
CA ARG A 378 -21.86 -2.92 30.05
C ARG A 378 -22.73 -1.89 30.76
N SER A 379 -23.60 -1.19 30.03
CA SER A 379 -24.50 -0.18 30.62
C SER A 379 -25.51 -0.79 31.61
N GLN A 380 -25.84 -2.07 31.46
CA GLN A 380 -26.66 -2.83 32.42
C GLN A 380 -25.85 -3.27 33.65
N GLN A 381 -24.57 -3.64 33.48
CA GLN A 381 -23.69 -4.04 34.59
C GLN A 381 -23.25 -2.86 35.47
N ASP A 382 -23.04 -1.67 34.91
CA ASP A 382 -22.73 -0.45 35.67
C ASP A 382 -23.88 -0.02 36.60
N GLN A 383 -25.10 -0.54 36.41
CA GLN A 383 -26.23 -0.35 37.34
C GLN A 383 -26.20 -1.33 38.53
N SER A 384 -25.29 -2.31 38.54
CA SER A 384 -25.17 -3.37 39.56
C SER A 384 -23.71 -3.57 40.00
N HIS A 385 -23.19 -2.66 40.84
CA HIS A 385 -21.95 -2.74 41.64
C HIS A 385 -20.57 -2.93 40.95
N ASN A 386 -19.66 -1.98 41.28
CA ASN A 386 -18.19 -2.00 41.36
C ASN A 386 -17.39 -2.94 40.42
N SER A 387 -16.89 -2.39 39.31
CA SER A 387 -15.92 -3.06 38.44
C SER A 387 -14.52 -3.05 39.05
N GLN A 388 -14.06 -4.21 39.50
CA GLN A 388 -12.63 -4.45 39.68
C GLN A 388 -11.93 -4.55 38.31
N ASN A 389 -10.69 -4.04 38.28
CA ASN A 389 -9.74 -4.07 37.17
C ASN A 389 -9.85 -5.36 36.32
N MET A 390 -10.39 -5.24 35.11
CA MET A 390 -10.15 -6.20 34.05
C MET A 390 -8.80 -5.89 33.41
N ASP A 391 -7.89 -6.84 33.55
CA ASP A 391 -6.55 -6.85 32.98
C ASP A 391 -6.64 -6.56 31.47
N MET A 392 -6.20 -5.36 31.06
CA MET A 392 -6.15 -4.92 29.66
C MET A 392 -4.97 -5.58 28.94
N ARG A 393 -4.85 -6.91 29.04
CA ARG A 393 -4.06 -7.68 28.09
C ARG A 393 -4.87 -7.72 26.81
N GLU A 394 -4.69 -6.68 25.99
CA GLU A 394 -5.22 -6.62 24.65
C GLU A 394 -4.80 -7.90 23.91
N ASN A 395 -5.74 -8.84 23.77
CA ASN A 395 -5.65 -9.96 22.83
C ASN A 395 -5.68 -9.35 21.42
N TYR A 396 -4.56 -8.77 21.00
CA TYR A 396 -4.38 -8.36 19.62
C TYR A 396 -4.43 -9.63 18.79
N ALA A 397 -5.50 -9.80 18.03
CA ALA A 397 -5.59 -10.87 17.06
C ALA A 397 -4.41 -10.71 16.09
N ILE A 398 -3.40 -11.57 16.22
CA ILE A 398 -2.28 -11.63 15.29
C ILE A 398 -2.87 -11.89 13.91
N ASN A 399 -2.68 -10.95 13.00
CA ASN A 399 -3.26 -11.02 11.69
C ASN A 399 -2.52 -12.09 10.87
N ARG A 400 -3.22 -13.15 10.49
CA ARG A 400 -2.64 -14.29 9.75
C ARG A 400 -2.96 -14.29 8.27
N CYS A 401 -3.65 -13.26 7.79
CA CYS A 401 -4.05 -13.15 6.40
C CYS A 401 -2.83 -12.95 5.49
N TYR A 402 -2.79 -13.64 4.35
CA TYR A 402 -1.67 -13.53 3.40
C TYR A 402 -1.39 -12.08 3.00
N GLY A 403 -2.41 -11.34 2.58
CA GLY A 403 -2.26 -9.96 2.14
C GLY A 403 -1.80 -8.99 3.24
N CYS A 404 -2.06 -9.32 4.50
CA CYS A 404 -1.68 -8.53 5.66
C CYS A 404 -0.22 -8.78 6.05
N ALA A 405 0.17 -10.06 6.01
CA ALA A 405 1.54 -10.47 6.23
C ALA A 405 2.45 -9.91 5.13
N LEU A 406 2.04 -10.00 3.86
CA LEU A 406 2.79 -9.42 2.75
C LEU A 406 2.95 -7.91 2.90
N ALA A 407 1.86 -7.17 3.15
CA ALA A 407 1.93 -5.74 3.38
C ALA A 407 2.85 -5.40 4.57
N SER A 408 2.81 -6.19 5.64
CA SER A 408 3.68 -5.99 6.80
C SER A 408 5.15 -6.26 6.48
N THR A 409 5.44 -7.30 5.67
CA THR A 409 6.78 -7.57 5.14
C THR A 409 7.30 -6.39 4.31
N GLU A 410 6.50 -5.88 3.36
CA GLU A 410 6.89 -4.74 2.50
C GLU A 410 7.23 -3.49 3.31
N GLN A 411 6.37 -3.13 4.26
CA GLN A 411 6.61 -1.98 5.12
C GLN A 411 7.81 -2.20 6.07
N CYS A 412 8.01 -3.44 6.54
CA CYS A 412 9.20 -3.80 7.31
C CYS A 412 10.49 -3.65 6.47
N LEU A 413 10.49 -4.09 5.21
CA LEU A 413 11.63 -3.92 4.30
C LEU A 413 11.96 -2.44 4.06
N THR A 414 10.93 -1.60 3.90
CA THR A 414 11.08 -0.14 3.78
C THR A 414 11.78 0.45 5.01
N LEU A 415 11.35 0.04 6.21
CA LEU A 415 11.95 0.46 7.47
C LEU A 415 13.39 -0.02 7.64
N LEU A 416 13.65 -1.30 7.36
CA LEU A 416 14.97 -1.90 7.43
C LEU A 416 15.96 -1.21 6.48
N ARG A 417 15.50 -0.76 5.31
CA ARG A 417 16.31 0.05 4.39
C ARG A 417 16.64 1.43 4.95
N ALA A 418 15.67 2.11 5.55
CA ALA A 418 15.92 3.37 6.24
C ALA A 418 16.92 3.18 7.39
N MET A 419 16.76 2.11 8.18
CA MET A 419 17.68 1.74 9.25
C MET A 419 19.09 1.44 8.74
N ALA A 420 19.25 0.64 7.69
CA ALA A 420 20.55 0.28 7.11
C ALA A 420 21.32 1.48 6.52
N SER A 421 20.66 2.63 6.30
CA SER A 421 21.31 3.87 5.90
C SER A 421 22.15 4.48 7.02
N ASN A 422 21.81 4.20 8.28
CA ASN A 422 22.63 4.50 9.46
C ASN A 422 23.66 3.36 9.67
N TYR A 423 24.92 3.73 9.92
CA TYR A 423 26.02 2.76 10.06
C TYR A 423 25.84 1.83 11.27
N ASP A 424 25.50 2.36 12.44
CA ASP A 424 25.35 1.58 13.68
C ASP A 424 24.19 0.58 13.55
N CYS A 425 23.06 1.05 13.00
CA CYS A 425 21.94 0.19 12.66
C CYS A 425 22.35 -0.93 11.69
N ARG A 426 23.15 -0.61 10.67
CA ARG A 426 23.58 -1.59 9.66
C ARG A 426 24.36 -2.73 10.28
N ILE A 427 25.29 -2.43 11.20
CA ILE A 427 26.05 -3.45 11.93
C ILE A 427 25.11 -4.30 12.80
N GLY A 428 24.18 -3.67 13.53
CA GLY A 428 23.17 -4.37 14.30
C GLY A 428 22.32 -5.31 13.44
N LEU A 429 21.77 -4.82 12.33
CA LEU A 429 20.98 -5.62 11.38
C LEU A 429 21.77 -6.80 10.78
N TYR A 430 23.04 -6.60 10.46
CA TYR A 430 23.91 -7.69 10.00
C TYR A 430 24.10 -8.75 11.10
N SER A 431 24.44 -8.33 12.32
CA SER A 431 24.65 -9.25 13.46
C SER A 431 23.42 -10.11 13.76
N GLN A 432 22.24 -9.61 13.41
CA GLN A 432 20.97 -10.31 13.54
C GLN A 432 20.69 -11.29 12.38
N GLY A 433 21.58 -11.46 11.40
CA GLY A 433 21.41 -12.40 10.27
C GLY A 433 20.40 -11.94 9.21
N LEU A 434 20.30 -10.62 8.98
CA LEU A 434 19.35 -10.07 8.01
C LEU A 434 19.73 -10.40 6.55
N VAL A 435 21.02 -10.54 6.24
CA VAL A 435 21.49 -10.82 4.87
C VAL A 435 20.98 -12.18 4.38
N GLU A 436 21.12 -13.20 5.23
CA GLU A 436 20.66 -14.56 4.95
C GLU A 436 19.14 -14.60 4.85
N GLU A 437 18.43 -13.94 5.77
CA GLU A 437 16.97 -13.85 5.77
C GLU A 437 16.42 -13.26 4.46
N LEU A 438 16.97 -12.13 4.03
CA LEU A 438 16.56 -11.45 2.79
C LEU A 438 16.85 -12.31 1.55
N ALA A 439 18.03 -12.93 1.49
CA ALA A 439 18.44 -13.75 0.37
C ALA A 439 17.62 -15.06 0.27
N GLN A 440 17.16 -15.61 1.39
CA GLN A 440 16.35 -16.83 1.43
C GLN A 440 14.86 -16.57 1.17
N HIS A 441 14.28 -15.54 1.78
CA HIS A 441 12.83 -15.40 1.84
C HIS A 441 12.25 -14.23 1.04
N ASN A 442 13.06 -13.19 0.75
CA ASN A 442 12.56 -11.96 0.14
C ASN A 442 13.07 -11.69 -1.27
N LEU A 443 14.28 -12.15 -1.63
CA LEU A 443 14.93 -11.85 -2.93
C LEU A 443 14.05 -12.16 -4.15
N ARG A 444 13.23 -13.21 -4.07
CA ARG A 444 12.36 -13.70 -5.16
C ARG A 444 10.87 -13.36 -4.96
N ARG A 445 10.51 -12.75 -3.83
CA ARG A 445 9.12 -12.57 -3.39
C ARG A 445 8.66 -11.13 -3.61
N GLY A 446 7.37 -10.97 -3.92
CA GLY A 446 6.73 -9.67 -4.09
C GLY A 446 6.90 -9.10 -5.50
N THR A 447 6.45 -7.86 -5.68
CA THR A 447 6.50 -7.16 -6.96
C THR A 447 7.94 -6.88 -7.40
N PRO A 448 8.20 -6.62 -8.69
CA PRO A 448 9.53 -6.25 -9.17
C PRO A 448 10.14 -5.07 -8.39
N GLN A 449 9.32 -4.09 -7.97
CA GLN A 449 9.81 -2.97 -7.15
C GLN A 449 10.34 -3.44 -5.80
N ILE A 450 9.62 -4.32 -5.10
CA ILE A 450 10.06 -4.85 -3.80
C ILE A 450 11.32 -5.71 -3.97
N GLN A 451 11.39 -6.50 -5.04
CA GLN A 451 12.60 -7.28 -5.35
C GLN A 451 13.81 -6.38 -5.60
N ASP A 452 13.63 -5.25 -6.30
CA ASP A 452 14.66 -4.22 -6.46
C ASP A 452 15.05 -3.59 -5.12
N GLU A 453 14.09 -3.30 -4.24
CA GLU A 453 14.36 -2.78 -2.90
C GLU A 453 15.17 -3.77 -2.06
N VAL A 454 14.84 -5.06 -2.09
CA VAL A 454 15.58 -6.12 -1.40
C VAL A 454 17.01 -6.23 -1.94
N ARG A 455 17.20 -6.19 -3.27
CA ARG A 455 18.55 -6.18 -3.87
C ARG A 455 19.37 -4.99 -3.39
N ASN A 456 18.79 -3.79 -3.42
CA ASN A 456 19.45 -2.57 -2.94
C ASN A 456 19.76 -2.62 -1.44
N LEU A 457 18.90 -3.25 -0.64
CA LEU A 457 19.13 -3.46 0.78
C LEU A 457 20.30 -4.43 1.03
N LEU A 458 20.37 -5.54 0.30
CA LEU A 458 21.49 -6.49 0.37
C LEU A 458 22.83 -5.83 0.02
N VAL A 459 22.84 -5.03 -1.04
CA VAL A 459 23.98 -4.18 -1.48
C VAL A 459 24.39 -3.23 -0.36
N LEU A 460 23.44 -2.53 0.26
CA LEU A 460 23.71 -1.61 1.36
C LEU A 460 24.25 -2.30 2.61
N LEU A 461 23.71 -3.45 3.00
CA LEU A 461 24.12 -4.24 4.17
C LEU A 461 25.53 -4.82 4.01
N THR A 462 25.88 -5.23 2.78
CA THR A 462 27.20 -5.80 2.48
C THR A 462 28.26 -4.74 2.16
N LYS A 463 27.87 -3.47 2.03
CA LYS A 463 28.78 -2.36 1.76
C LYS A 463 29.83 -2.21 2.85
N ASN A 464 31.09 -2.31 2.45
CA ASN A 464 32.25 -2.20 3.32
C ASN A 464 32.26 -3.25 4.45
N ASN A 465 31.64 -4.41 4.24
CA ASN A 465 31.68 -5.54 5.17
C ASN A 465 32.11 -6.80 4.41
N GLN A 466 33.38 -7.18 4.56
CA GLN A 466 33.95 -8.33 3.84
C GLN A 466 33.23 -9.63 4.17
N PHE A 467 32.97 -9.89 5.45
CA PHE A 467 32.32 -11.12 5.91
C PHE A 467 30.90 -11.25 5.34
N ALA A 468 30.09 -10.20 5.46
CA ALA A 468 28.73 -10.18 4.91
C ALA A 468 28.72 -10.35 3.40
N CYS A 469 29.64 -9.67 2.70
CA CYS A 469 29.78 -9.80 1.25
C CYS A 469 30.18 -11.22 0.84
N MET A 470 31.13 -11.85 1.53
CA MET A 470 31.58 -13.21 1.18
C MET A 470 30.48 -14.23 1.43
N SER A 471 29.82 -14.16 2.59
CA SER A 471 28.69 -15.04 2.90
C SER A 471 27.57 -14.97 1.84
N LEU A 472 27.23 -13.76 1.39
CA LEU A 472 26.24 -13.58 0.33
C LEU A 472 26.72 -14.14 -1.03
N LEU A 473 27.99 -13.92 -1.37
CA LEU A 473 28.59 -14.45 -2.59
C LEU A 473 28.68 -15.98 -2.60
N ASP A 474 29.00 -16.59 -1.46
CA ASP A 474 29.03 -18.05 -1.29
C ASP A 474 27.63 -18.62 -1.50
N LEU A 475 26.60 -18.00 -0.90
CA LEU A 475 25.20 -18.40 -1.08
C LEU A 475 24.75 -18.31 -2.55
N ILE A 476 25.10 -17.23 -3.24
CA ILE A 476 24.82 -17.06 -4.68
C ILE A 476 25.51 -18.18 -5.47
N THR A 477 26.79 -18.41 -5.19
CA THR A 477 27.63 -19.38 -5.89
C THR A 477 27.10 -20.79 -5.71
N GLU A 478 26.77 -21.17 -4.48
CA GLU A 478 26.21 -22.48 -4.14
C GLU A 478 24.89 -22.73 -4.86
N ARG A 479 23.98 -21.76 -4.86
CA ARG A 479 22.66 -21.88 -5.53
C ARG A 479 22.79 -22.03 -7.04
N VAL A 480 23.63 -21.20 -7.68
CA VAL A 480 23.84 -21.27 -9.13
C VAL A 480 24.51 -22.59 -9.51
N LYS A 481 25.56 -23.00 -8.80
CA LYS A 481 26.22 -24.29 -9.04
C LYS A 481 25.28 -25.48 -8.85
N THR A 482 24.47 -25.48 -7.79
CA THR A 482 23.50 -26.55 -7.52
C THR A 482 22.45 -26.65 -8.62
N ALA A 483 21.97 -25.51 -9.14
CA ALA A 483 21.05 -25.48 -10.27
C ALA A 483 21.69 -26.05 -11.55
N LEU A 484 22.95 -25.71 -11.83
CA LEU A 484 23.72 -26.20 -12.98
C LEU A 484 24.00 -27.71 -12.91
N LEU A 485 24.21 -28.26 -11.71
CA LEU A 485 24.61 -29.67 -11.51
C LEU A 485 23.52 -30.70 -11.79
N GLY A 486 22.26 -30.31 -11.96
CA GLY A 486 21.21 -31.31 -12.21
C GLY A 486 19.88 -31.08 -11.52
N ALA A 487 19.90 -30.37 -10.39
CA ALA A 487 18.78 -30.31 -9.45
C ALA A 487 17.50 -29.71 -10.05
N ILE A 488 17.64 -28.88 -11.10
CA ILE A 488 16.54 -28.18 -11.74
C ILE A 488 16.51 -28.56 -13.23
N PRO A 489 15.32 -28.82 -13.83
CA PRO A 489 15.19 -29.02 -15.27
C PRO A 489 15.74 -27.82 -16.06
N LEU A 490 16.43 -28.07 -17.18
CA LEU A 490 17.06 -27.00 -17.98
C LEU A 490 16.06 -25.93 -18.43
N ALA A 491 14.82 -26.32 -18.73
CA ALA A 491 13.73 -25.43 -19.13
C ALA A 491 13.30 -24.42 -18.05
N ASN A 492 13.66 -24.67 -16.79
CA ASN A 492 13.36 -23.83 -15.63
C ASN A 492 14.62 -23.19 -15.03
N LEU A 493 15.79 -23.44 -15.63
CA LEU A 493 17.06 -22.96 -15.10
C LEU A 493 17.06 -21.44 -15.02
N ASP A 494 16.66 -20.75 -16.09
CA ASP A 494 16.60 -19.28 -16.14
C ASP A 494 15.83 -18.68 -14.95
N ALA A 495 14.58 -19.10 -14.76
CA ALA A 495 13.75 -18.64 -13.64
C ALA A 495 14.34 -19.00 -12.26
N ALA A 496 15.11 -20.09 -12.16
CA ALA A 496 15.68 -20.54 -10.90
C ALA A 496 16.92 -19.76 -10.45
N ILE A 497 17.67 -19.15 -11.38
CA ILE A 497 18.91 -18.42 -11.08
C ILE A 497 18.86 -16.93 -11.47
N HIS A 498 17.79 -16.48 -12.12
CA HIS A 498 17.64 -15.10 -12.59
C HIS A 498 17.92 -14.07 -11.48
N HIS A 499 17.30 -14.24 -10.31
CA HIS A 499 17.43 -13.29 -9.21
C HIS A 499 18.85 -13.27 -8.62
N GLU A 500 19.53 -14.41 -8.56
CA GLU A 500 20.93 -14.53 -8.15
C GLU A 500 21.87 -13.81 -9.12
N MET A 501 21.68 -13.99 -10.44
CA MET A 501 22.52 -13.34 -11.45
C MET A 501 22.31 -11.83 -11.50
N VAL A 502 21.06 -11.36 -11.37
CA VAL A 502 20.75 -9.93 -11.27
C VAL A 502 21.33 -9.34 -9.97
N LEU A 503 21.25 -10.05 -8.84
CA LEU A 503 21.86 -9.60 -7.59
C LEU A 503 23.39 -9.46 -7.74
N LEU A 504 24.05 -10.41 -8.40
CA LEU A 504 25.49 -10.35 -8.68
C LEU A 504 25.86 -9.13 -9.55
N GLU A 505 25.04 -8.81 -10.55
CA GLU A 505 25.21 -7.62 -11.41
C GLU A 505 25.09 -6.32 -10.61
N VAL A 506 24.17 -6.23 -9.64
CA VAL A 506 24.07 -5.04 -8.78
C VAL A 506 25.19 -4.99 -7.75
N LEU A 507 25.60 -6.13 -7.18
CA LEU A 507 26.71 -6.19 -6.22
C LEU A 507 28.04 -5.74 -6.83
N ILE A 508 28.35 -6.15 -8.06
CA ILE A 508 29.60 -5.76 -8.73
C ILE A 508 29.61 -4.28 -9.15
N ALA A 509 28.44 -3.70 -9.43
CA ALA A 509 28.31 -2.27 -9.73
C ALA A 509 28.54 -1.37 -8.50
N GLN A 510 28.53 -1.95 -7.29
CA GLN A 510 28.78 -1.24 -6.05
C GLN A 510 30.28 -0.96 -5.87
N ASP A 511 30.62 0.32 -5.74
CA ASP A 511 31.97 0.79 -5.44
C ASP A 511 32.31 0.55 -3.94
N ASP A 512 33.08 -0.51 -3.68
CA ASP A 512 33.60 -0.88 -2.37
C ASP A 512 34.89 -1.72 -2.47
N PHE A 513 35.52 -2.00 -1.33
CA PHE A 513 36.75 -2.81 -1.28
C PHE A 513 36.54 -4.31 -1.55
N CYS A 514 35.30 -4.78 -1.69
CA CYS A 514 34.97 -6.19 -1.95
C CYS A 514 34.91 -6.52 -3.45
N TRP A 515 35.12 -5.54 -4.34
CA TRP A 515 35.03 -5.70 -5.80
C TRP A 515 35.84 -6.89 -6.33
N GLU A 516 37.03 -7.14 -5.80
CA GLU A 516 37.93 -8.20 -6.27
C GLU A 516 37.31 -9.58 -6.06
N ASN A 517 36.70 -9.81 -4.89
CA ASN A 517 36.06 -11.07 -4.57
C ASN A 517 34.75 -11.26 -5.36
N LYS A 518 33.98 -10.19 -5.56
CA LYS A 518 32.80 -10.23 -6.43
C LYS A 518 33.17 -10.61 -7.87
N LEU A 519 34.28 -10.07 -8.37
CA LEU A 519 34.78 -10.37 -9.72
C LEU A 519 35.26 -11.83 -9.84
N LYS A 520 35.93 -12.37 -8.82
CA LYS A 520 36.32 -13.80 -8.79
C LYS A 520 35.12 -14.71 -8.98
N VAL A 521 34.02 -14.45 -8.29
CA VAL A 521 32.77 -15.23 -8.41
C VAL A 521 32.20 -15.16 -9.83
N VAL A 522 32.23 -14.00 -10.48
CA VAL A 522 31.77 -13.85 -11.88
C VAL A 522 32.58 -14.74 -12.83
N PHE A 523 33.91 -14.74 -12.71
CA PHE A 523 34.78 -15.59 -13.51
C PHE A 523 34.62 -17.08 -13.18
N GLU A 524 34.49 -17.41 -11.90
CA GLU A 524 34.27 -18.77 -11.45
C GLU A 524 32.98 -19.35 -12.04
N LEU A 525 31.85 -18.64 -11.89
CA LEU A 525 30.56 -19.06 -12.43
C LEU A 525 30.58 -19.18 -13.94
N PHE A 526 31.24 -18.24 -14.63
CA PHE A 526 31.42 -18.31 -16.09
C PHE A 526 32.15 -19.59 -16.50
N LEU A 527 33.31 -19.86 -15.89
CA LEU A 527 34.14 -21.02 -16.22
C LEU A 527 33.45 -22.35 -15.87
N VAL A 528 32.82 -22.42 -14.70
CA VAL A 528 32.04 -23.61 -14.28
C VAL A 528 30.91 -23.87 -15.28
N THR A 529 30.20 -22.82 -15.70
CA THR A 529 29.10 -22.97 -16.66
C THR A 529 29.59 -23.38 -18.04
N CYS A 530 30.70 -22.84 -18.54
CA CYS A 530 31.27 -23.26 -19.82
C CYS A 530 31.73 -24.72 -19.83
N ARG A 531 32.03 -25.29 -18.65
CA ARG A 531 32.43 -26.69 -18.46
C ARG A 531 31.27 -27.59 -18.03
N ALA A 532 30.05 -27.05 -17.95
CA ALA A 532 28.91 -27.80 -17.43
C ALA A 532 28.51 -28.93 -18.40
N PRO A 533 28.26 -30.15 -17.90
CA PRO A 533 27.94 -31.31 -18.73
C PRO A 533 26.59 -31.20 -19.44
N ARG A 534 25.68 -30.34 -18.94
CA ARG A 534 24.33 -30.13 -19.49
C ARG A 534 24.27 -29.09 -20.63
N GLY A 535 25.43 -28.61 -21.10
CA GLY A 535 25.55 -27.58 -22.13
C GLY A 535 25.65 -26.15 -21.56
N PRO A 536 25.96 -25.16 -22.42
CA PRO A 536 26.17 -23.77 -21.98
C PRO A 536 24.85 -23.16 -21.49
N ALA A 537 24.74 -22.88 -20.18
CA ALA A 537 23.60 -22.17 -19.63
C ALA A 537 23.70 -20.67 -19.95
N ILE A 538 23.04 -20.26 -21.04
CA ILE A 538 22.99 -18.86 -21.51
C ILE A 538 22.57 -17.92 -20.36
N SER A 539 21.64 -18.36 -19.51
CA SER A 539 21.16 -17.65 -18.32
C SER A 539 22.25 -17.27 -17.30
N VAL A 540 23.42 -17.93 -17.30
CA VAL A 540 24.60 -17.55 -16.50
C VAL A 540 25.65 -16.87 -17.37
N ILE A 541 25.95 -17.44 -18.54
CA ILE A 541 27.02 -16.97 -19.43
C ILE A 541 26.78 -15.53 -19.86
N GLN A 542 25.55 -15.19 -20.28
CA GLN A 542 25.24 -13.87 -20.80
C GLN A 542 25.36 -12.78 -19.72
N PRO A 543 24.79 -12.91 -18.49
CA PRO A 543 25.05 -11.95 -17.43
C PRO A 543 26.53 -11.81 -17.06
N CYS A 544 27.28 -12.93 -16.96
CA CYS A 544 28.72 -12.87 -16.68
C CYS A 544 29.49 -12.08 -17.74
N LEU A 545 29.23 -12.34 -19.03
CA LEU A 545 29.86 -11.60 -20.13
C LEU A 545 29.46 -10.12 -20.15
N ARG A 546 28.21 -9.79 -19.85
CA ARG A 546 27.75 -8.41 -19.74
C ARG A 546 28.50 -7.65 -18.64
N ILE A 547 28.65 -8.27 -17.46
CA ILE A 547 29.42 -7.71 -16.34
C ILE A 547 30.86 -7.48 -16.77
N MET A 548 31.52 -8.49 -17.36
CA MET A 548 32.90 -8.37 -17.82
C MET A 548 33.06 -7.28 -18.88
N GLN A 549 32.13 -7.21 -19.84
CA GLN A 549 32.12 -6.19 -20.88
C GLN A 549 31.98 -4.78 -20.29
N ALA A 550 31.10 -4.58 -19.31
CA ALA A 550 30.93 -3.30 -18.65
C ALA A 550 32.19 -2.83 -17.90
N LEU A 551 32.96 -3.77 -17.33
CA LEU A 551 34.21 -3.48 -16.63
C LEU A 551 35.38 -3.22 -17.59
N ILE A 552 35.46 -3.96 -18.71
CA ILE A 552 36.55 -3.85 -19.69
C ILE A 552 36.34 -2.66 -20.64
N CYS A 553 35.08 -2.40 -21.02
CA CYS A 553 34.68 -1.36 -21.96
C CYS A 553 33.67 -0.42 -21.27
N PRO A 554 34.10 0.43 -20.33
CA PRO A 554 33.19 1.39 -19.70
C PRO A 554 32.62 2.35 -20.75
N THR A 555 31.38 2.80 -20.55
CA THR A 555 30.73 3.75 -21.44
C THR A 555 31.54 5.06 -21.50
N ILE A 556 31.92 5.48 -22.71
CA ILE A 556 32.74 6.67 -22.93
C ILE A 556 31.96 7.91 -22.44
N PRO A 557 32.60 8.85 -21.71
CA PRO A 557 31.92 10.04 -21.19
C PRO A 557 31.23 10.85 -22.30
N THR A 558 29.98 11.28 -22.08
CA THR A 558 29.19 12.09 -23.03
C THR A 558 29.64 13.56 -23.14
N SER A 559 30.66 13.96 -22.36
CA SER A 559 31.24 15.30 -22.41
C SER A 559 31.97 15.54 -23.73
N LYS A 560 31.79 16.72 -24.35
CA LYS A 560 32.38 17.11 -25.63
C LYS A 560 33.93 16.99 -25.71
N ILE A 561 34.63 16.92 -24.57
CA ILE A 561 36.10 16.91 -24.47
C ILE A 561 36.68 15.48 -24.57
N ASN A 562 35.91 14.45 -24.21
CA ASN A 562 36.40 13.08 -24.09
C ASN A 562 35.78 12.09 -25.10
N ARG A 563 35.00 12.60 -26.05
CA ARG A 563 34.22 11.79 -27.00
C ARG A 563 35.09 10.98 -27.97
N ASP A 564 36.27 11.50 -28.29
CA ASP A 564 37.17 10.92 -29.31
C ASP A 564 38.38 10.17 -28.71
N LEU A 565 38.43 10.02 -27.38
CA LEU A 565 39.52 9.33 -26.68
C LEU A 565 39.20 7.85 -26.49
N SER A 566 40.16 6.97 -26.79
CA SER A 566 40.03 5.54 -26.53
C SER A 566 40.02 5.24 -25.02
N PRO A 567 39.42 4.12 -24.56
CA PRO A 567 39.49 3.71 -23.15
C PRO A 567 40.93 3.63 -22.61
N SER A 568 41.89 3.27 -23.46
CA SER A 568 43.32 3.26 -23.15
C SER A 568 43.97 4.66 -23.01
N GLN A 569 43.39 5.69 -23.63
CA GLN A 569 43.82 7.08 -23.47
C GLN A 569 43.18 7.75 -22.24
N LEU A 570 42.06 7.21 -21.77
CA LEU A 570 41.36 7.65 -20.56
C LEU A 570 41.87 6.96 -19.29
N SER A 571 42.68 5.91 -19.39
CA SER A 571 43.16 5.16 -18.23
C SER A 571 44.21 5.94 -17.43
N THR A 572 44.04 6.01 -16.11
CA THR A 572 45.00 6.63 -15.18
C THR A 572 46.21 5.73 -14.86
N ILE A 573 46.21 4.49 -15.37
CA ILE A 573 47.24 3.48 -15.18
C ILE A 573 47.63 2.92 -16.55
N THR A 574 48.93 2.86 -16.83
CA THR A 574 49.52 2.19 -17.99
C THR A 574 50.04 0.81 -17.59
N SER A 575 49.66 -0.23 -18.32
CA SER A 575 50.18 -1.59 -18.10
C SER A 575 51.69 -1.64 -18.37
N ILE A 576 52.44 -2.29 -17.49
CA ILE A 576 53.89 -2.49 -17.63
C ILE A 576 54.13 -3.95 -17.95
N ASP A 577 54.91 -4.21 -19.00
CA ASP A 577 55.27 -5.57 -19.41
C ASP A 577 56.00 -6.31 -18.30
N GLY A 578 55.57 -7.55 -18.03
CA GLY A 578 56.11 -8.41 -16.97
C GLY A 578 55.44 -8.29 -15.60
N LEU A 579 54.64 -7.25 -15.35
CA LEU A 579 53.87 -7.07 -14.11
C LEU A 579 52.43 -7.60 -14.25
N THR A 580 52.30 -8.92 -14.43
CA THR A 580 51.01 -9.60 -14.64
C THR A 580 50.52 -10.33 -13.38
N VAL A 581 49.21 -10.56 -13.32
CA VAL A 581 48.58 -11.41 -12.31
C VAL A 581 48.30 -12.78 -12.93
N ASN A 582 48.76 -13.86 -12.30
CA ASN A 582 48.41 -15.21 -12.75
C ASN A 582 46.93 -15.47 -12.46
N PHE A 583 46.14 -15.65 -13.53
CA PHE A 583 44.70 -15.80 -13.44
C PHE A 583 44.26 -17.00 -12.56
N ASN A 584 44.86 -18.17 -12.75
CA ASN A 584 44.47 -19.38 -12.01
C ASN A 584 44.76 -19.24 -10.51
N LYS A 585 45.93 -18.65 -10.16
CA LYS A 585 46.30 -18.39 -8.76
C LYS A 585 45.46 -17.29 -8.11
N TRP A 586 45.12 -16.25 -8.88
CA TRP A 586 44.19 -15.21 -8.43
C TRP A 586 42.80 -15.79 -8.13
N LEU A 587 42.29 -16.61 -9.03
CA LEU A 587 40.99 -17.28 -8.88
C LEU A 587 40.98 -18.24 -7.68
N SER A 588 42.09 -18.94 -7.42
CA SER A 588 42.24 -19.81 -6.24
C SER A 588 42.51 -19.05 -4.93
N GLY A 589 42.53 -17.72 -4.94
CA GLY A 589 42.70 -16.91 -3.73
C GLY A 589 44.13 -16.76 -3.22
N ASP A 590 45.15 -16.98 -4.06
CA ASP A 590 46.56 -16.80 -3.66
C ASP A 590 46.84 -15.34 -3.24
N PRO A 591 47.31 -15.08 -2.00
CA PRO A 591 47.58 -13.73 -1.50
C PRO A 591 48.54 -12.92 -2.39
N GLN A 592 49.50 -13.58 -3.06
CA GLN A 592 50.49 -12.93 -3.91
C GLN A 592 49.93 -12.45 -5.25
N HIS A 593 48.74 -12.94 -5.62
CA HIS A 593 48.10 -12.62 -6.88
C HIS A 593 46.90 -11.68 -6.71
N THR A 594 46.68 -11.12 -5.51
CA THR A 594 45.63 -10.12 -5.27
C THR A 594 45.91 -8.76 -5.90
N TYR A 595 44.88 -7.92 -6.03
CA TYR A 595 45.08 -6.53 -6.49
C TYR A 595 46.00 -5.74 -5.56
N GLU A 596 45.89 -5.91 -4.24
CA GLU A 596 46.76 -5.24 -3.28
C GLU A 596 48.23 -5.63 -3.47
N ALA A 597 48.51 -6.93 -3.61
CA ALA A 597 49.87 -7.42 -3.91
C ALA A 597 50.38 -6.97 -5.29
N TRP A 598 49.51 -6.88 -6.29
CA TRP A 598 49.87 -6.33 -7.60
C TRP A 598 50.17 -4.82 -7.51
N LYS A 599 49.36 -4.06 -6.77
CA LYS A 599 49.51 -2.63 -6.56
C LYS A 599 50.83 -2.30 -5.86
N THR A 600 51.28 -3.12 -4.90
CA THR A 600 52.60 -2.92 -4.26
C THR A 600 53.78 -3.16 -5.20
N ARG A 601 53.60 -3.97 -6.26
CA ARG A 601 54.62 -4.20 -7.30
C ARG A 601 54.61 -3.12 -8.39
N MET A 602 53.54 -2.34 -8.49
CA MET A 602 53.46 -1.25 -9.46
C MET A 602 54.36 -0.07 -9.04
N PRO A 603 55.12 0.53 -9.97
CA PRO A 603 55.93 1.70 -9.66
C PRO A 603 55.05 2.88 -9.26
N ALA A 604 55.54 3.71 -8.33
CA ALA A 604 54.83 4.89 -7.88
C ALA A 604 54.50 5.81 -9.06
N ASN A 605 53.23 6.19 -9.20
CA ASN A 605 52.71 6.92 -10.35
C ASN A 605 53.35 8.33 -10.45
N THR A 606 54.39 8.48 -11.26
CA THR A 606 55.06 9.78 -11.50
C THR A 606 54.22 10.79 -12.27
N ALA A 607 53.02 10.42 -12.76
CA ALA A 607 52.15 11.32 -13.51
C ALA A 607 51.42 12.36 -12.63
N ALA A 608 51.19 12.10 -11.34
CA ALA A 608 50.58 13.08 -10.43
C ALA A 608 51.53 14.24 -10.05
N ALA A 609 52.83 14.09 -10.29
CA ALA A 609 53.83 15.13 -9.99
C ALA A 609 54.00 16.16 -11.12
N ARG A 610 53.51 15.89 -12.35
CA ARG A 610 53.72 16.77 -13.52
C ARG A 610 52.62 17.81 -13.75
N THR A 611 51.48 17.73 -13.08
CA THR A 611 50.40 18.74 -13.18
C THR A 611 50.47 19.87 -12.13
N ARG A 612 51.52 19.94 -11.29
CA ARG A 612 51.73 21.04 -10.31
C ARG A 612 52.86 22.03 -10.63
N LYS A 613 53.41 22.02 -11.85
CA LYS A 613 54.39 23.03 -12.29
C LYS A 613 54.03 23.56 -13.66
N GLY A 614 53.20 24.59 -13.71
CA GLY A 614 52.94 25.33 -14.93
C GLY A 614 51.67 26.15 -14.91
N PHE A 615 51.57 27.13 -14.01
CA PHE A 615 50.97 28.45 -14.31
C PHE A 615 51.18 29.39 -13.12
N THR A 616 52.12 30.33 -13.24
CA THR A 616 52.20 31.53 -12.40
C THR A 616 52.04 32.76 -13.29
N SER A 617 51.22 33.71 -12.82
CA SER A 617 50.87 35.05 -13.35
C SER A 617 49.94 35.05 -14.58
N SER A 618 48.88 35.87 -14.69
CA SER A 618 48.30 36.94 -13.86
C SER A 618 46.96 37.39 -14.49
N GLY A 619 45.95 37.73 -13.69
CA GLY A 619 44.77 38.49 -14.13
C GLY A 619 43.44 37.91 -13.65
N GLY A 620 42.82 38.53 -12.63
CA GLY A 620 41.65 38.01 -11.93
C GLY A 620 40.29 38.31 -12.56
N ASN A 621 39.31 37.43 -12.30
CA ASN A 621 38.14 37.72 -11.47
C ASN A 621 37.20 36.49 -11.36
N SER A 622 37.02 36.03 -10.13
CA SER A 622 35.81 35.50 -9.47
C SER A 622 34.77 34.69 -10.25
N ALA A 623 34.73 33.37 -10.02
CA ALA A 623 33.58 32.60 -9.49
C ALA A 623 33.68 31.09 -9.83
N ALA A 624 34.10 30.24 -8.89
CA ALA A 624 33.73 28.81 -8.82
C ALA A 624 34.19 28.18 -7.50
N THR A 625 33.26 28.02 -6.58
CA THR A 625 33.37 27.28 -5.32
C THR A 625 33.20 25.76 -5.52
N THR A 626 33.93 25.00 -4.71
CA THR A 626 33.64 23.63 -4.21
C THR A 626 33.56 22.47 -5.21
N ALA A 627 34.71 21.93 -5.66
CA ALA A 627 34.77 20.60 -6.27
C ALA A 627 36.08 19.79 -6.06
N ALA A 628 37.03 20.24 -5.23
CA ALA A 628 38.39 19.66 -5.20
C ALA A 628 38.86 19.09 -3.85
N ALA A 629 37.95 18.71 -2.95
CA ALA A 629 38.31 18.21 -1.60
C ALA A 629 37.91 16.74 -1.31
N ALA A 630 37.45 15.96 -2.31
CA ALA A 630 36.89 14.63 -2.06
C ALA A 630 37.82 13.43 -2.34
N ALA A 631 39.09 13.65 -2.75
CA ALA A 631 39.96 12.56 -3.22
C ALA A 631 41.10 12.17 -2.26
N SER A 632 41.10 12.62 -1.00
CA SER A 632 42.14 12.26 -0.04
C SER A 632 41.63 12.27 1.40
N SER A 633 40.90 11.23 1.76
CA SER A 633 40.69 10.85 3.17
C SER A 633 40.26 9.38 3.27
N ILE A 634 41.20 8.46 3.08
CA ILE A 634 41.08 7.13 3.70
C ILE A 634 41.68 7.31 5.08
N LEU A 635 40.83 7.40 6.10
CA LEU A 635 41.28 7.50 7.48
C LEU A 635 41.85 6.14 7.93
N PRO A 636 42.91 6.12 8.76
CA PRO A 636 43.45 4.90 9.37
C PRO A 636 42.46 4.12 10.25
N ASP A 637 41.35 4.74 10.66
CA ASP A 637 40.35 4.16 11.57
C ASP A 637 39.61 2.95 11.00
N ASP A 638 39.41 2.86 9.68
CA ASP A 638 38.58 1.81 9.07
C ASP A 638 39.24 0.41 9.09
N ARG A 639 40.58 0.34 9.12
CA ARG A 639 41.32 -0.94 9.29
C ARG A 639 41.27 -1.44 10.74
N MET A 640 41.28 -0.54 11.72
CA MET A 640 41.05 -0.91 13.12
C MET A 640 39.61 -1.38 13.35
N LEU A 641 38.65 -0.78 12.65
CA LEU A 641 37.23 -1.12 12.75
C LEU A 641 36.93 -2.51 12.18
N ALA A 642 37.57 -2.89 11.07
CA ALA A 642 37.50 -4.25 10.52
C ALA A 642 38.03 -5.31 11.51
N ALA A 643 39.12 -5.00 12.23
CA ALA A 643 39.67 -5.87 13.28
C ALA A 643 38.77 -5.93 14.53
N MET A 644 38.12 -4.81 14.91
CA MET A 644 37.15 -4.78 16.00
C MET A 644 35.90 -5.62 15.69
N LEU A 645 35.37 -5.56 14.46
CA LEU A 645 34.23 -6.38 14.04
C LEU A 645 34.58 -7.88 14.04
N GLN A 646 35.81 -8.24 13.72
CA GLN A 646 36.32 -9.62 13.78
C GLN A 646 36.31 -10.15 15.23
N SER A 647 36.67 -9.32 16.21
CA SER A 647 36.66 -9.68 17.63
C SER A 647 35.25 -9.86 18.22
N VAL A 648 34.26 -9.12 17.74
CA VAL A 648 32.86 -9.22 18.21
C VAL A 648 32.20 -10.50 17.69
N VAL A 649 32.55 -10.95 16.48
CA VAL A 649 32.05 -12.21 15.90
C VAL A 649 32.67 -13.44 16.59
N GLU A 650 33.95 -13.38 16.96
CA GLU A 650 34.61 -14.44 17.74
C GLU A 650 34.05 -14.59 19.17
N GLN A 651 33.60 -13.49 19.80
CA GLN A 651 32.98 -13.54 21.12
C GLN A 651 31.57 -14.17 21.12
N ASN A 652 30.78 -13.98 20.06
CA ASN A 652 29.44 -14.57 19.95
C ASN A 652 29.44 -16.05 19.50
N THR A 653 30.56 -16.54 18.95
CA THR A 653 30.70 -17.95 18.54
C THR A 653 31.36 -18.84 19.62
N GLY A 654 31.90 -18.24 20.68
CA GLY A 654 32.66 -18.93 21.74
C GLY A 654 31.85 -19.46 22.93
N SER A 655 30.55 -19.20 23.05
CA SER A 655 29.76 -19.59 24.24
C SER A 655 28.80 -20.76 24.00
N ASN A 656 29.27 -21.86 23.41
CA ASN A 656 28.51 -23.12 23.42
C ASN A 656 29.39 -24.38 23.23
N SER A 657 30.28 -24.65 24.19
CA SER A 657 30.92 -25.97 24.31
C SER A 657 31.27 -26.28 25.77
N GLY A 658 30.25 -26.27 26.63
CA GLY A 658 30.33 -26.87 27.97
C GLY A 658 29.99 -28.36 27.90
N ASN A 659 31.00 -29.22 27.84
CA ASN A 659 30.89 -30.66 28.01
C ASN A 659 30.19 -31.00 29.34
N VAL A 660 29.01 -31.62 29.29
CA VAL A 660 28.42 -32.36 30.41
C VAL A 660 28.52 -33.85 30.05
N ALA A 661 29.55 -34.50 30.56
CA ALA A 661 29.63 -35.95 30.63
C ALA A 661 28.69 -36.43 31.75
N MET A 662 27.70 -37.25 31.41
CA MET A 662 26.97 -38.06 32.40
C MET A 662 27.67 -39.42 32.58
N PRO A 663 27.86 -39.91 33.81
CA PRO A 663 28.40 -41.24 34.04
C PRO A 663 27.29 -42.29 33.87
N ALA A 664 27.67 -43.44 33.35
CA ALA A 664 26.84 -44.64 33.32
C ALA A 664 26.84 -45.32 34.70
N THR A 665 25.69 -45.84 35.12
CA THR A 665 25.45 -47.25 35.49
C THR A 665 24.02 -47.43 36.03
N GLU A 666 23.43 -48.58 35.68
CA GLU A 666 22.35 -49.37 36.31
C GLU A 666 21.14 -48.67 36.96
#